data_AF-A0A8T5T966-F1
#
_entry.id   AF-A0A8T5T966-F1
#
_cell.length_a   1.000
_cell.length_b   1.000
_cell.length_c   1.000
_cell.angle_alpha   90.00
_cell.angle_beta   90.00
_cell.angle_gamma   90.00
#
_symmetry.space_group_name_H-M   'P 1'
#
loop_
_entity.id
_entity.type
_entity.pdbx_description
1 polymer ?
#
loop_
_entity_poly.entity_id
_entity_poly.type
_entity_poly.pdbx_seq_one_letter_code
_entity_poly.pdbx_strand_id
1 'polypeptide(L)'
;MTVKLDVKKQFLSKFQDTVIQGRKLLQSGNHRWADRLLTELYFEIERKEWLDIQKKHQLIMIITNSWWMYLNSLMQLKTKDSKVDIIKYIDGYKRFFSFLSKLDNFYLFNNFTTKLLKTFIKMEDISLSGITKFINSFCVKVSEREEYLKLVELQILLMYIRKSVIPQEFYHFSMEIIGRTIFKIEPSKRSLFLYILLENINLNYQLMEDSEEFVKQINKILQNRLPSYLKNEFSNLNRMTVNERNFMTVLGDLEELIHYLNDIGESSWITVIIKNVFEKLNKYKSFGDAITYIRKFIDFSLDRNQFDIAFKIYDYLEELFMVHTDLGYDNILIELWVEASKKFVEMKEKKYLLQSLEKLNTHLKIPQTIAQIYHYFYTCNFLWQFKSMFFSLEQRDFWRMMFYRVLFEEQDFELANKIIPYLDKDLQEIIPFPRQLYNEVKSFMNDIYSFEDERFAPKMLEENFEIKQMILRIAGSGSISYRMISLQDQIIEGKIFNEYWNDAQIIELFNDIFSSNPEKRFNFSLMEIGKLSYTFLPRTIRNFFKQFQIRALKIVPEIFFILENMTIPFELIYDNNFFLLKYSIGYIIGEPPLGGVTFDYHTDTLDEVKPHDDISVLIIDCTNSINPLKWNESINNKELIFPFFGGTEELNYITNFFNNQEEIKEIVVLSGEYSTRNHIISQLVNGNHSIIHFVGNIFYSKWNPYKSFFLANDNEIVTFYEINQALKQNGNIHPFLFFNSQLFDVKGKKIRNVLRRFGDIMKDFDHNYTTGIIARSIPIFDEETQEISSNFYVNLLKSSSQGVALLKARQECISKKMTLAIEEELKDLKEEEGSVNTDLRNSQAISSFILYGNPWKKLN
;
A
#
# COMPACT_ATOMS: atom_id res chain seq x y z
N MET A 1 -3.49 18.16 3.74
CA MET A 1 -2.56 19.10 3.06
C MET A 1 -1.38 18.33 2.49
N THR A 2 -1.12 18.43 1.18
CA THR A 2 0.03 17.75 0.53
C THR A 2 1.31 18.56 0.69
N VAL A 3 2.23 18.08 1.54
CA VAL A 3 3.57 18.67 1.73
C VAL A 3 4.42 18.46 0.49
N LYS A 4 5.14 19.52 0.06
CA LYS A 4 6.00 19.50 -1.14
C LYS A 4 7.05 18.38 -1.05
N LEU A 5 7.32 17.70 -2.17
CA LEU A 5 8.26 16.58 -2.26
C LEU A 5 9.68 16.98 -1.80
N ASP A 6 10.11 18.20 -2.11
CA ASP A 6 11.42 18.72 -1.71
C ASP A 6 11.57 18.86 -0.18
N VAL A 7 10.49 19.26 0.50
CA VAL A 7 10.45 19.34 1.97
C VAL A 7 10.56 17.95 2.59
N LYS A 8 9.91 16.94 1.97
CA LYS A 8 10.02 15.54 2.40
C LYS A 8 11.43 15.00 2.19
N LYS A 9 12.04 15.24 1.02
CA LYS A 9 13.42 14.85 0.70
C LYS A 9 14.43 15.51 1.64
N GLN A 10 14.30 16.81 1.87
CA GLN A 10 15.17 17.56 2.79
C GLN A 10 15.04 17.05 4.23
N PHE A 11 13.82 16.74 4.68
CA PHE A 11 13.61 16.13 6.00
C PHE A 11 14.29 14.76 6.11
N LEU A 12 14.13 13.87 5.12
CA LEU A 12 14.74 12.55 5.15
C LEU A 12 16.27 12.60 5.06
N SER A 13 16.84 13.49 4.24
CA SER A 13 18.29 13.70 4.17
C SER A 13 18.83 14.18 5.51
N LYS A 14 18.21 15.22 6.08
CA LYS A 14 18.59 15.74 7.41
C LYS A 14 18.46 14.66 8.49
N PHE A 15 17.41 13.85 8.44
CA PHE A 15 17.22 12.72 9.34
C PHE A 15 18.37 11.72 9.23
N GLN A 16 18.74 11.30 8.01
CA GLN A 16 19.84 10.36 7.78
C GLN A 16 21.17 10.91 8.29
N ASP A 17 21.49 12.16 7.97
CA ASP A 17 22.73 12.82 8.43
C ASP A 17 22.79 12.87 9.96
N THR A 18 21.66 13.19 10.59
CA THR A 18 21.54 13.25 12.06
C THR A 18 21.69 11.87 12.70
N VAL A 19 21.10 10.82 12.11
CA VAL A 19 21.28 9.43 12.57
C VAL A 19 22.74 8.99 12.44
N ILE A 20 23.40 9.28 11.30
CA ILE A 20 24.82 8.95 11.09
C ILE A 20 25.69 9.67 12.12
N GLN A 21 25.43 10.95 12.37
CA GLN A 21 26.12 11.70 13.41
C GLN A 21 25.88 11.09 14.80
N GLY A 22 24.63 10.72 15.11
CA GLY A 22 24.29 10.02 16.35
C GLY A 22 25.05 8.71 16.53
N ARG A 23 25.14 7.89 15.48
CA ARG A 23 25.94 6.65 15.48
C ARG A 23 27.42 6.90 15.70
N LYS A 24 28.00 7.93 15.07
CA LYS A 24 29.40 8.33 15.30
C LYS A 24 29.64 8.75 16.76
N LEU A 25 28.70 9.49 17.36
CA LEU A 25 28.77 9.88 18.78
C LEU A 25 28.65 8.67 19.72
N LEU A 26 27.78 7.71 19.39
CA LEU A 26 27.70 6.45 20.14
C LEU A 26 29.03 5.69 20.07
N GLN A 27 29.59 5.49 18.87
CA GLN A 27 30.86 4.78 18.67
C GLN A 27 32.04 5.44 19.39
N SER A 28 32.08 6.78 19.46
CA SER A 28 33.10 7.50 20.23
C SER A 28 32.88 7.47 21.76
N GLY A 29 31.80 6.83 22.24
CA GLY A 29 31.44 6.76 23.66
C GLY A 29 30.81 8.03 24.22
N ASN A 30 30.41 8.97 23.37
CA ASN A 30 29.80 10.23 23.79
C ASN A 30 28.28 10.10 23.94
N HIS A 31 27.84 9.29 24.92
CA HIS A 31 26.42 8.96 25.07
C HIS A 31 25.53 10.17 25.38
N ARG A 32 26.05 11.20 26.06
CA ARG A 32 25.27 12.41 26.40
C ARG A 32 24.82 13.15 25.15
N TRP A 33 25.73 13.38 24.20
CA TRP A 33 25.40 14.09 22.97
C TRP A 33 24.62 13.22 22.01
N ALA A 34 24.90 11.91 21.97
CA ALA A 34 24.10 10.97 21.20
C ALA A 34 22.63 10.92 21.69
N ASP A 35 22.40 10.81 23.01
CA ASP A 35 21.06 10.81 23.63
C ASP A 35 20.29 12.08 23.31
N ARG A 36 20.93 13.24 23.46
CA ARG A 36 20.31 14.52 23.11
C ARG A 36 19.90 14.56 21.64
N LEU A 37 20.83 14.25 20.73
CA LEU A 37 20.61 14.32 19.29
C LEU A 37 19.50 13.37 18.85
N LEU A 38 19.54 12.11 19.30
CA LEU A 38 18.57 11.08 18.92
C LEU A 38 17.18 11.32 19.56
N THR A 39 17.13 11.85 20.78
CA THR A 39 15.86 12.26 21.43
C THR A 39 15.24 13.46 20.72
N GLU A 40 16.04 14.49 20.37
CA GLU A 40 15.55 15.65 19.61
C GLU A 40 15.00 15.21 18.24
N LEU A 41 15.67 14.27 17.59
CA LEU A 41 15.21 13.69 16.32
C LEU A 41 13.88 12.95 16.46
N TYR A 42 13.67 12.20 17.54
CA TYR A 42 12.37 11.59 17.86
C TYR A 42 11.26 12.63 17.98
N PHE A 43 11.45 13.68 18.78
CA PHE A 43 10.43 14.73 18.89
C PHE A 43 10.21 15.49 17.58
N GLU A 44 11.25 15.62 16.73
CA GLU A 44 11.10 16.19 15.39
C GLU A 44 10.17 15.32 14.52
N ILE A 45 10.29 13.99 14.59
CA ILE A 45 9.41 13.04 13.91
C ILE A 45 7.98 13.15 14.42
N GLU A 46 7.78 13.10 15.73
CA GLU A 46 6.43 13.13 16.34
C GLU A 46 5.65 14.40 15.98
N ARG A 47 6.34 15.54 15.92
CA ARG A 47 5.75 16.83 15.57
C ARG A 47 5.36 16.97 14.09
N LYS A 48 5.77 16.05 13.20
CA LYS A 48 5.37 16.12 11.78
C LYS A 48 4.00 15.48 11.58
N GLU A 49 2.98 16.31 11.42
CA GLU A 49 1.61 15.87 11.12
C GLU A 49 1.47 15.17 9.77
N TRP A 50 2.36 15.44 8.82
CA TRP A 50 2.33 14.82 7.50
C TRP A 50 3.00 13.44 7.44
N LEU A 51 3.71 13.04 8.50
CA LEU A 51 4.19 11.67 8.64
C LEU A 51 3.04 10.83 9.20
N ASP A 52 2.66 9.80 8.46
CA ASP A 52 1.72 8.81 8.97
C ASP A 52 2.35 8.00 10.12
N ILE A 53 1.49 7.28 10.86
CA ILE A 53 1.88 6.50 12.04
C ILE A 53 2.98 5.48 11.70
N GLN A 54 2.91 4.85 10.52
CA GLN A 54 3.90 3.87 10.08
C GLN A 54 5.25 4.53 9.86
N LYS A 55 5.31 5.67 9.15
CA LYS A 55 6.56 6.34 8.84
C LYS A 55 7.20 6.92 10.08
N LYS A 56 6.41 7.45 11.02
CA LYS A 56 6.92 7.85 12.34
C LYS A 56 7.56 6.66 13.05
N HIS A 57 6.84 5.54 13.15
CA HIS A 57 7.32 4.33 13.79
C HIS A 57 8.59 3.76 13.13
N GLN A 58 8.67 3.70 11.79
CA GLN A 58 9.88 3.30 11.07
C GLN A 58 11.10 4.16 11.42
N LEU A 59 10.94 5.48 11.45
CA LEU A 59 12.04 6.41 11.76
C LEU A 59 12.47 6.26 13.23
N ILE A 60 11.52 6.03 14.14
CA ILE A 60 11.78 5.71 15.56
C ILE A 60 12.56 4.40 15.69
N MET A 61 12.22 3.38 14.90
CA MET A 61 12.93 2.11 14.88
C MET A 61 14.37 2.26 14.40
N ILE A 62 14.65 3.13 13.42
CA ILE A 62 16.02 3.42 12.99
C ILE A 62 16.84 4.01 14.14
N ILE A 63 16.25 4.92 14.93
CA ILE A 63 16.89 5.50 16.12
C ILE A 63 17.14 4.41 17.16
N THR A 64 16.13 3.59 17.44
CA THR A 64 16.18 2.49 18.41
C THR A 64 17.23 1.44 18.04
N ASN A 65 17.29 1.04 16.78
CA ASN A 65 18.28 0.10 16.26
C ASN A 65 19.70 0.65 16.33
N SER A 66 19.88 1.97 16.19
CA SER A 66 21.19 2.60 16.31
C SER A 66 21.77 2.44 17.73
N TRP A 67 20.92 2.59 18.75
CA TRP A 67 21.30 2.28 20.14
C TRP A 67 21.58 0.80 20.33
N TRP A 68 20.69 -0.07 19.83
CA TRP A 68 20.82 -1.51 19.99
C TRP A 68 22.11 -2.07 19.40
N MET A 69 22.43 -1.70 18.16
CA MET A 69 23.67 -2.13 17.49
C MET A 69 24.91 -1.73 18.29
N TYR A 70 24.92 -0.50 18.81
CA TYR A 70 26.02 -0.01 19.64
C TYR A 70 26.15 -0.77 20.97
N LEU A 71 25.05 -1.01 21.67
CA LEU A 71 25.07 -1.75 22.93
C LEU A 71 25.57 -3.20 22.73
N ASN A 72 25.19 -3.84 21.63
CA ASN A 72 25.72 -5.15 21.28
C ASN A 72 27.21 -5.10 20.94
N SER A 73 27.68 -4.06 20.24
CA SER A 73 29.11 -3.93 19.91
C SER A 73 29.98 -3.79 21.15
N LEU A 74 29.46 -3.18 22.23
CA LEU A 74 30.16 -3.11 23.52
C LEU A 74 30.34 -4.48 24.18
N MET A 75 29.45 -5.44 23.94
CA MET A 75 29.58 -6.81 24.43
C MET A 75 30.48 -7.70 23.58
N GLN A 76 30.56 -7.45 22.27
CA GLN A 76 31.34 -8.27 21.32
C GLN A 76 32.86 -8.05 21.37
N LEU A 77 33.37 -7.10 22.17
CA LEU A 77 34.81 -6.89 22.40
C LEU A 77 35.50 -8.05 23.16
N LYS A 78 34.78 -9.12 23.49
CA LYS A 78 35.32 -10.35 24.12
C LYS A 78 36.40 -11.10 23.33
N THR A 79 36.65 -10.77 22.06
CA THR A 79 37.57 -11.56 21.20
C THR A 79 39.04 -11.15 21.24
N LYS A 80 39.43 -10.10 21.96
CA LYS A 80 40.85 -9.73 22.15
C LYS A 80 41.07 -9.12 23.53
N ASP A 81 41.45 -9.93 24.52
CA ASP A 81 42.05 -9.57 25.84
C ASP A 81 41.53 -8.33 26.61
N SER A 82 40.36 -7.80 26.25
CA SER A 82 39.81 -6.56 26.79
C SER A 82 38.58 -6.89 27.62
N LYS A 83 38.66 -6.56 28.91
CA LYS A 83 37.49 -6.57 29.80
C LYS A 83 36.47 -5.57 29.26
N VAL A 84 35.20 -5.99 29.22
CA VAL A 84 34.09 -5.09 28.86
C VAL A 84 34.13 -3.87 29.77
N ASP A 85 34.10 -2.68 29.19
CA ASP A 85 33.94 -1.45 29.98
C ASP A 85 32.50 -1.37 30.49
N ILE A 86 32.29 -1.94 31.69
CA ILE A 86 30.98 -2.04 32.34
C ILE A 86 30.39 -0.65 32.62
N ILE A 87 31.23 0.35 32.90
CA ILE A 87 30.77 1.72 33.15
C ILE A 87 30.16 2.29 31.87
N LYS A 88 30.89 2.17 30.74
CA LYS A 88 30.42 2.61 29.43
C LYS A 88 29.17 1.83 29.00
N TYR A 89 29.12 0.53 29.26
CA TYR A 89 27.96 -0.31 28.95
C TYR A 89 26.71 0.11 29.74
N ILE A 90 26.83 0.32 31.05
CA ILE A 90 25.72 0.76 31.92
C ILE A 90 25.25 2.17 31.54
N ASP A 91 26.17 3.12 31.29
CA ASP A 91 25.78 4.48 30.89
C ASP A 91 25.05 4.47 29.54
N GLY A 92 25.49 3.63 28.59
CA GLY A 92 24.79 3.41 27.32
C GLY A 92 23.35 2.95 27.52
N TYR A 93 23.13 1.91 28.33
CA TYR A 93 21.78 1.42 28.63
C TYR A 93 20.92 2.43 29.39
N LYS A 94 21.50 3.16 30.35
CA LYS A 94 20.80 4.20 31.10
C LYS A 94 20.21 5.26 30.16
N ARG A 95 21.00 5.70 29.18
CA ARG A 95 20.58 6.68 28.17
C ARG A 95 19.56 6.09 27.21
N PHE A 96 19.78 4.87 26.75
CA PHE A 96 18.84 4.17 25.88
C PHE A 96 17.48 3.95 26.54
N PHE A 97 17.41 3.53 27.80
CA PHE A 97 16.13 3.40 28.51
C PHE A 97 15.45 4.73 28.79
N SER A 98 16.23 5.78 29.08
CA SER A 98 15.70 7.15 29.15
C SER A 98 15.03 7.54 27.83
N PHE A 99 15.64 7.20 26.69
CA PHE A 99 15.03 7.37 25.37
C PHE A 99 13.77 6.50 25.19
N LEU A 100 13.85 5.19 25.42
CA LEU A 100 12.72 4.26 25.26
C LEU A 100 11.53 4.63 26.16
N SER A 101 11.77 5.15 27.36
CA SER A 101 10.72 5.57 28.29
C SER A 101 9.89 6.78 27.81
N LYS A 102 10.39 7.51 26.81
CA LYS A 102 9.69 8.64 26.17
C LYS A 102 8.87 8.19 24.97
N LEU A 103 9.02 6.95 24.50
CA LEU A 103 8.25 6.40 23.39
C LEU A 103 6.87 5.95 23.87
N ASP A 104 5.86 6.10 23.02
CA ASP A 104 4.53 5.53 23.29
C ASP A 104 4.51 3.99 23.21
N ASN A 105 5.53 3.38 22.59
CA ASN A 105 5.63 1.95 22.37
C ASN A 105 6.27 1.22 23.58
N PHE A 106 5.43 0.82 24.54
CA PHE A 106 5.87 0.08 25.75
C PHE A 106 6.48 -1.30 25.44
N TYR A 107 6.09 -1.94 24.33
CA TYR A 107 6.59 -3.26 23.96
C TYR A 107 8.12 -3.28 23.77
N LEU A 108 8.67 -2.29 23.05
CA LEU A 108 10.12 -2.15 22.88
C LEU A 108 10.83 -1.96 24.22
N PHE A 109 10.28 -1.10 25.08
CA PHE A 109 10.82 -0.87 26.42
C PHE A 109 10.85 -2.16 27.25
N ASN A 110 9.75 -2.91 27.28
CA ASN A 110 9.63 -4.17 28.02
C ASN A 110 10.64 -5.21 27.51
N ASN A 111 10.76 -5.38 26.19
CA ASN A 111 11.64 -6.37 25.58
C ASN A 111 13.12 -6.08 25.88
N PHE A 112 13.58 -4.85 25.66
CA PHE A 112 14.99 -4.49 25.93
C PHE A 112 15.32 -4.55 27.42
N THR A 113 14.40 -4.10 28.29
CA THR A 113 14.62 -4.12 29.74
C THR A 113 14.67 -5.55 30.27
N THR A 114 13.78 -6.42 29.78
CA THR A 114 13.77 -7.85 30.15
C THR A 114 15.03 -8.57 29.66
N LYS A 115 15.48 -8.30 28.43
CA LYS A 115 16.71 -8.89 27.88
C LYS A 115 17.94 -8.50 28.71
N LEU A 116 18.06 -7.21 29.05
CA LEU A 116 19.16 -6.74 29.89
C LEU A 116 19.10 -7.36 31.29
N LEU A 117 17.91 -7.44 31.89
CA LEU A 117 17.74 -8.06 33.20
C LEU A 117 18.22 -9.51 33.21
N LYS A 118 17.87 -10.30 32.19
CA LYS A 118 18.37 -11.68 32.04
C LYS A 118 19.90 -11.73 31.96
N THR A 119 20.53 -10.75 31.30
CA THR A 119 22.00 -10.63 31.28
C THR A 119 22.55 -10.26 32.65
N PHE A 120 22.00 -9.25 33.32
CA PHE A 120 22.47 -8.76 34.61
C PHE A 120 22.45 -9.80 35.72
N ILE A 121 21.42 -10.66 35.75
CA ILE A 121 21.30 -11.73 36.74
C ILE A 121 22.44 -12.76 36.61
N LYS A 122 23.03 -12.89 35.41
CA LYS A 122 24.13 -13.82 35.13
C LYS A 122 25.52 -13.19 35.27
N MET A 123 25.63 -11.87 35.52
CA MET A 123 26.92 -11.17 35.63
C MET A 123 27.40 -11.10 37.08
N GLU A 124 28.63 -11.56 37.34
CA GLU A 124 29.23 -11.53 38.68
C GLU A 124 29.55 -10.11 39.18
N ASP A 125 29.80 -9.18 38.27
CA ASP A 125 30.24 -7.80 38.58
C ASP A 125 29.12 -6.86 39.06
N ILE A 126 27.85 -7.30 39.03
CA ILE A 126 26.70 -6.47 39.39
C ILE A 126 26.22 -6.80 40.81
N SER A 127 26.32 -5.83 41.71
CA SER A 127 25.84 -6.02 43.08
C SER A 127 24.33 -6.28 43.16
N LEU A 128 23.91 -7.07 44.16
CA LEU A 128 22.51 -7.32 44.49
C LEU A 128 21.69 -6.03 44.71
N SER A 129 22.33 -5.00 45.30
CA SER A 129 21.75 -3.66 45.49
C SER A 129 21.49 -2.98 44.13
N GLY A 130 22.41 -3.12 43.17
CA GLY A 130 22.25 -2.64 41.80
C GLY A 130 21.09 -3.32 41.07
N ILE A 131 21.03 -4.65 41.10
CA ILE A 131 19.92 -5.43 40.49
C ILE A 131 18.58 -5.03 41.11
N THR A 132 18.53 -4.84 42.43
CA THR A 132 17.32 -4.35 43.10
C THR A 132 16.87 -3.02 42.53
N LYS A 133 17.76 -2.02 42.51
CA LYS A 133 17.41 -0.67 42.05
C LYS A 133 16.92 -0.71 40.60
N PHE A 134 17.54 -1.54 39.78
CA PHE A 134 17.12 -1.76 38.40
C PHE A 134 15.71 -2.34 38.31
N ILE A 135 15.43 -3.45 39.02
CA ILE A 135 14.10 -4.07 39.03
C ILE A 135 13.03 -3.10 39.54
N ASN A 136 13.29 -2.39 40.64
CA ASN A 136 12.33 -1.42 41.17
C ASN A 136 12.09 -0.24 40.22
N SER A 137 13.12 0.23 39.50
CA SER A 137 12.95 1.27 38.47
C SER A 137 12.11 0.76 37.30
N PHE A 138 12.26 -0.52 36.94
CA PHE A 138 11.41 -1.15 35.94
C PHE A 138 9.95 -1.27 36.42
N CYS A 139 9.75 -1.64 37.69
CA CYS A 139 8.43 -1.76 38.30
C CYS A 139 7.64 -0.44 38.28
N VAL A 140 8.29 0.71 38.47
CA VAL A 140 7.65 2.04 38.31
C VAL A 140 6.99 2.14 36.94
N LYS A 141 7.74 1.88 35.86
CA LYS A 141 7.23 2.00 34.48
C LYS A 141 6.17 0.97 34.14
N VAL A 142 6.31 -0.25 34.65
CA VAL A 142 5.31 -1.32 34.50
C VAL A 142 4.01 -0.95 35.22
N SER A 143 4.10 -0.34 36.41
CA SER A 143 2.93 0.09 37.18
C SER A 143 2.19 1.27 36.53
N GLU A 144 2.91 2.25 35.97
CA GLU A 144 2.33 3.36 35.19
C GLU A 144 1.54 2.89 33.97
N ARG A 145 1.85 1.69 33.44
CA ARG A 145 1.22 1.08 32.27
C ARG A 145 0.22 -0.03 32.63
N GLU A 146 -0.05 -0.24 33.91
CA GLU A 146 -0.98 -1.26 34.42
C GLU A 146 -0.63 -2.71 34.00
N GLU A 147 0.65 -2.99 33.74
CA GLU A 147 1.14 -4.30 33.29
C GLU A 147 1.41 -5.23 34.50
N TYR A 148 0.33 -5.56 35.20
CA TYR A 148 0.35 -6.20 36.52
C TYR A 148 1.04 -7.57 36.57
N LEU A 149 0.88 -8.40 35.53
CA LEU A 149 1.59 -9.68 35.43
C LEU A 149 3.10 -9.45 35.51
N LYS A 150 3.62 -8.48 34.74
CA LYS A 150 5.06 -8.21 34.71
C LYS A 150 5.57 -7.68 36.04
N LEU A 151 4.76 -6.86 36.72
CA LEU A 151 5.08 -6.37 38.06
C LEU A 151 5.23 -7.51 39.06
N VAL A 152 4.30 -8.48 39.04
CA VAL A 152 4.33 -9.66 39.89
C VAL A 152 5.56 -10.52 39.60
N GLU A 153 5.86 -10.80 38.33
CA GLU A 153 7.05 -11.54 37.91
C GLU A 153 8.33 -10.92 38.47
N LEU A 154 8.48 -9.60 38.30
CA LEU A 154 9.68 -8.85 38.71
C LEU A 154 9.88 -8.86 40.23
N GLN A 155 8.80 -8.74 41.01
CA GLN A 155 8.90 -8.75 42.46
C GLN A 155 9.26 -10.14 43.00
N ILE A 156 8.65 -11.21 42.47
CA ILE A 156 8.98 -12.58 42.88
C ILE A 156 10.42 -12.93 42.49
N LEU A 157 10.86 -12.55 41.28
CA LEU A 157 12.26 -12.67 40.86
C LEU A 157 13.20 -11.94 41.82
N LEU A 158 12.88 -10.71 42.22
CA LEU A 158 13.70 -9.94 43.15
C LEU A 158 13.85 -10.64 44.51
N MET A 159 12.78 -11.28 45.01
CA MET A 159 12.82 -12.03 46.27
C MET A 159 13.69 -13.28 46.17
N TYR A 160 13.62 -13.98 45.03
CA TYR A 160 14.50 -15.12 44.76
C TYR A 160 15.97 -14.72 44.83
N ILE A 161 16.35 -13.71 44.05
CA ILE A 161 17.75 -13.25 43.93
C ILE A 161 18.27 -12.78 45.31
N ARG A 162 17.41 -12.16 46.12
CA ARG A 162 17.74 -11.69 47.48
C ARG A 162 17.69 -12.77 48.56
N LYS A 163 17.09 -13.93 48.28
CA LYS A 163 16.76 -14.97 49.25
C LYS A 163 15.96 -14.45 50.46
N SER A 164 15.23 -13.35 50.30
CA SER A 164 14.50 -12.66 51.37
C SER A 164 13.42 -11.74 50.82
N VAL A 165 12.39 -11.49 51.64
CA VAL A 165 11.29 -10.56 51.31
C VAL A 165 11.53 -9.22 51.99
N ILE A 166 11.50 -8.13 51.20
CA ILE A 166 11.46 -6.77 51.73
C ILE A 166 10.07 -6.20 51.40
N PRO A 167 9.20 -5.97 52.41
CA PRO A 167 7.85 -5.49 52.19
C PRO A 167 7.86 -3.99 51.82
N GLN A 168 8.13 -3.73 50.54
CA GLN A 168 8.06 -2.41 49.93
C GLN A 168 6.71 -2.24 49.21
N GLU A 169 6.42 -1.03 48.76
CA GLU A 169 5.17 -0.67 48.06
C GLU A 169 4.84 -1.64 46.91
N PHE A 170 5.80 -1.88 45.99
CA PHE A 170 5.59 -2.81 44.87
C PHE A 170 5.35 -4.26 45.31
N TYR A 171 5.92 -4.69 46.44
CA TYR A 171 5.62 -6.02 46.97
C TYR A 171 4.16 -6.12 47.41
N HIS A 172 3.72 -5.15 48.22
CA HIS A 172 2.33 -5.13 48.71
C HIS A 172 1.35 -5.05 47.55
N PHE A 173 1.66 -4.21 46.56
CA PHE A 173 0.83 -4.07 45.36
C PHE A 173 0.79 -5.37 44.54
N SER A 174 1.92 -6.03 44.31
CA SER A 174 1.97 -7.34 43.65
C SER A 174 1.18 -8.42 44.40
N MET A 175 1.28 -8.49 45.72
CA MET A 175 0.52 -9.46 46.51
C MET A 175 -0.98 -9.17 46.49
N GLU A 176 -1.37 -7.89 46.48
CA GLU A 176 -2.76 -7.49 46.34
C GLU A 176 -3.34 -7.89 44.98
N ILE A 177 -2.57 -7.67 43.89
CA ILE A 177 -2.93 -8.13 42.54
C ILE A 177 -3.14 -9.64 42.52
N ILE A 178 -2.16 -10.41 43.03
CA ILE A 178 -2.26 -11.87 43.13
C ILE A 178 -3.51 -12.27 43.92
N GLY A 179 -3.77 -11.60 45.06
CA GLY A 179 -4.97 -11.79 45.85
C GLY A 179 -6.25 -11.59 45.05
N ARG A 180 -6.39 -10.42 44.43
CA ARG A 180 -7.57 -10.07 43.63
C ARG A 180 -7.84 -11.08 42.54
N THR A 181 -6.80 -11.54 41.83
CA THR A 181 -6.96 -12.55 40.76
C THR A 181 -7.30 -13.93 41.33
N ILE A 182 -6.61 -14.41 42.37
CA ILE A 182 -6.85 -15.75 42.95
C ILE A 182 -8.26 -15.91 43.50
N PHE A 183 -8.79 -14.87 44.16
CA PHE A 183 -10.12 -14.97 44.75
C PHE A 183 -11.25 -14.88 43.72
N LYS A 184 -10.96 -14.54 42.45
CA LYS A 184 -11.87 -14.75 41.32
C LYS A 184 -11.85 -16.18 40.78
N ILE A 185 -10.81 -16.97 41.10
CA ILE A 185 -10.65 -18.36 40.65
C ILE A 185 -11.32 -19.31 41.63
N GLU A 186 -11.91 -20.39 41.10
CA GLU A 186 -12.49 -21.47 41.88
C GLU A 186 -11.47 -22.06 42.87
N PRO A 187 -11.83 -22.29 44.15
CA PRO A 187 -10.91 -22.78 45.18
C PRO A 187 -10.07 -24.00 44.79
N SER A 188 -10.65 -24.94 44.05
CA SER A 188 -9.98 -26.17 43.57
C SER A 188 -8.79 -25.90 42.64
N LYS A 189 -8.78 -24.76 41.93
CA LYS A 189 -7.78 -24.42 40.90
C LYS A 189 -6.77 -23.35 41.31
N ARG A 190 -6.97 -22.70 42.47
CA ARG A 190 -6.11 -21.60 42.96
C ARG A 190 -4.67 -21.99 43.15
N SER A 191 -4.43 -23.13 43.80
CA SER A 191 -3.07 -23.62 44.04
C SER A 191 -2.37 -23.98 42.72
N LEU A 192 -3.10 -24.55 41.76
CA LEU A 192 -2.57 -24.85 40.43
C LEU A 192 -2.17 -23.59 39.68
N PHE A 193 -3.03 -22.57 39.67
CA PHE A 193 -2.72 -21.26 39.08
C PHE A 193 -1.45 -20.64 39.67
N LEU A 194 -1.35 -20.61 41.00
CA LEU A 194 -0.17 -20.10 41.71
C LEU A 194 1.10 -20.88 41.39
N TYR A 195 1.01 -22.21 41.34
CA TYR A 195 2.12 -23.08 40.99
C TYR A 195 2.67 -22.74 39.60
N ILE A 196 1.78 -22.64 38.61
CA ILE A 196 2.12 -22.30 37.22
C ILE A 196 2.72 -20.90 37.10
N LEU A 197 2.20 -19.92 37.85
CA LEU A 197 2.75 -18.57 37.88
C LEU A 197 4.21 -18.56 38.35
N LEU A 198 4.50 -19.25 39.45
CA LEU A 198 5.86 -19.34 39.99
C LEU A 198 6.79 -20.10 39.05
N GLU A 199 6.31 -21.21 38.49
CA GLU A 199 7.06 -22.01 37.52
C GLU A 199 7.43 -21.19 36.27
N ASN A 200 6.50 -20.37 35.76
CA ASN A 200 6.75 -19.49 34.61
C ASN A 200 7.91 -18.51 34.85
N ILE A 201 8.06 -18.01 36.08
CA ILE A 201 9.14 -17.08 36.43
C ILE A 201 10.49 -17.78 36.38
N ASN A 202 10.56 -19.03 36.84
CA ASN A 202 11.77 -19.85 36.68
C ASN A 202 12.12 -20.04 35.20
N LEU A 203 11.13 -20.44 34.39
CA LEU A 203 11.31 -20.68 32.96
C LEU A 203 11.78 -19.43 32.21
N ASN A 204 11.13 -18.29 32.48
CA ASN A 204 11.45 -17.02 31.82
C ASN A 204 12.90 -16.54 32.08
N TYR A 205 13.43 -16.77 33.28
CA TYR A 205 14.73 -16.25 33.71
C TYR A 205 15.82 -17.33 33.85
N GLN A 206 15.49 -18.61 33.64
CA GLN A 206 16.39 -19.76 33.78
C GLN A 206 17.10 -19.78 35.14
N LEU A 207 16.34 -19.71 36.24
CA LEU A 207 16.88 -19.53 37.59
C LEU A 207 17.37 -20.82 38.24
N MET A 208 16.69 -21.94 37.98
CA MET A 208 17.00 -23.29 38.43
C MET A 208 16.60 -24.32 37.36
N GLU A 209 17.34 -25.43 37.28
CA GLU A 209 17.01 -26.56 36.38
C GLU A 209 15.73 -27.30 36.84
N ASP A 210 15.60 -27.53 38.15
CA ASP A 210 14.40 -28.12 38.73
C ASP A 210 13.38 -27.03 39.13
N SER A 211 12.31 -26.93 38.33
CA SER A 211 11.24 -25.97 38.56
C SER A 211 10.41 -26.25 39.81
N GLU A 212 10.26 -27.52 40.22
CA GLU A 212 9.51 -27.87 41.42
C GLU A 212 10.27 -27.41 42.67
N GLU A 213 11.59 -27.59 42.68
CA GLU A 213 12.46 -27.09 43.74
C GLU A 213 12.46 -25.55 43.79
N PHE A 214 12.46 -24.87 42.64
CA PHE A 214 12.30 -23.42 42.61
C PHE A 214 11.00 -22.97 43.30
N VAL A 215 9.87 -23.59 42.98
CA VAL A 215 8.57 -23.26 43.58
C VAL A 215 8.61 -23.46 45.09
N LYS A 216 9.20 -24.56 45.59
CA LYS A 216 9.37 -24.82 47.03
C LYS A 216 10.24 -23.76 47.71
N GLN A 217 11.36 -23.37 47.09
CA GLN A 217 12.25 -22.35 47.63
C GLN A 217 11.58 -20.97 47.70
N ILE A 218 10.89 -20.56 46.65
CA ILE A 218 10.13 -19.30 46.64
C ILE A 218 9.02 -19.33 47.68
N ASN A 219 8.27 -20.43 47.79
CA ASN A 219 7.22 -20.56 48.79
C ASN A 219 7.79 -20.39 50.20
N LYS A 220 8.94 -21.03 50.49
CA LYS A 220 9.64 -20.88 51.77
C LYS A 220 10.08 -19.43 52.05
N ILE A 221 10.58 -18.72 51.03
CA ILE A 221 10.94 -17.29 51.15
C ILE A 221 9.70 -16.44 51.47
N LEU A 222 8.57 -16.73 50.82
CA LEU A 222 7.33 -15.95 50.93
C LEU A 222 6.55 -16.21 52.23
N GLN A 223 6.50 -17.45 52.73
CA GLN A 223 5.59 -17.91 53.80
C GLN A 223 5.51 -16.99 55.03
N ASN A 224 6.65 -16.44 55.47
CA ASN A 224 6.71 -15.62 56.68
C ASN A 224 6.26 -14.17 56.49
N ARG A 225 6.10 -13.71 55.24
CA ARG A 225 5.78 -12.31 54.91
C ARG A 225 4.53 -12.15 54.03
N LEU A 226 3.90 -13.25 53.60
CA LEU A 226 2.63 -13.22 52.89
C LEU A 226 1.50 -12.59 53.73
N PRO A 227 0.60 -11.83 53.08
CA PRO A 227 -0.68 -11.44 53.69
C PRO A 227 -1.45 -12.66 54.21
N SER A 228 -2.13 -12.52 55.35
CA SER A 228 -2.82 -13.63 56.03
C SER A 228 -3.81 -14.37 55.13
N TYR A 229 -4.52 -13.64 54.26
CA TYR A 229 -5.51 -14.18 53.35
C TYR A 229 -4.91 -15.03 52.20
N LEU A 230 -3.61 -14.90 51.89
CA LEU A 230 -2.90 -15.72 50.90
C LEU A 230 -2.15 -16.91 51.50
N LYS A 231 -1.93 -16.94 52.82
CA LYS A 231 -1.09 -17.98 53.45
C LYS A 231 -1.61 -19.39 53.20
N ASN A 232 -2.93 -19.59 53.27
CA ASN A 232 -3.53 -20.90 53.04
C ASN A 232 -3.29 -21.40 51.61
N GLU A 233 -3.50 -20.53 50.61
CA GLU A 233 -3.32 -20.87 49.20
C GLU A 233 -1.85 -21.20 48.87
N PHE A 234 -0.90 -20.42 49.37
CA PHE A 234 0.53 -20.70 49.20
C PHE A 234 1.01 -21.93 49.98
N SER A 235 0.41 -22.24 51.13
CA SER A 235 0.77 -23.44 51.90
C SER A 235 0.45 -24.74 51.15
N ASN A 236 -0.58 -24.72 50.30
CA ASN A 236 -0.99 -25.86 49.48
C ASN A 236 -0.01 -26.17 48.33
N LEU A 237 0.84 -25.22 47.92
CA LEU A 237 1.84 -25.44 46.86
C LEU A 237 2.80 -26.58 47.18
N ASN A 238 3.12 -26.79 48.47
CA ASN A 238 4.01 -27.87 48.91
C ASN A 238 3.43 -29.28 48.68
N ARG A 239 2.11 -29.37 48.41
CA ARG A 239 1.41 -30.64 48.15
C ARG A 239 1.25 -30.92 46.65
N MET A 240 1.55 -29.94 45.79
CA MET A 240 1.43 -30.09 44.35
C MET A 240 2.70 -30.71 43.77
N THR A 241 2.52 -31.72 42.92
CA THR A 241 3.59 -32.27 42.08
C THR A 241 3.04 -32.42 40.67
N VAL A 242 3.78 -31.94 39.67
CA VAL A 242 3.43 -32.07 38.25
C VAL A 242 4.49 -32.93 37.58
N ASN A 243 4.11 -34.16 37.23
CA ASN A 243 4.97 -35.15 36.60
C ASN A 243 4.27 -35.77 35.40
N GLU A 244 5.01 -36.56 34.63
CA GLU A 244 4.50 -37.17 33.39
C GLU A 244 3.22 -37.99 33.59
N ARG A 245 3.07 -38.67 34.74
CA ARG A 245 1.93 -39.55 35.03
C ARG A 245 0.63 -38.80 35.28
N ASN A 246 0.69 -37.62 35.89
CA ASN A 246 -0.49 -36.82 36.22
C ASN A 246 -0.70 -35.60 35.31
N PHE A 247 0.25 -35.31 34.41
CA PHE A 247 0.21 -34.13 33.57
C PHE A 247 -1.02 -34.04 32.67
N MET A 248 -1.53 -35.15 32.11
CA MET A 248 -2.73 -35.11 31.25
C MET A 248 -3.98 -34.66 32.01
N THR A 249 -4.10 -34.98 33.30
CA THR A 249 -5.20 -34.50 34.14
C THR A 249 -5.02 -33.02 34.46
N VAL A 250 -3.80 -32.62 34.85
CA VAL A 250 -3.45 -31.21 35.09
C VAL A 250 -3.68 -30.37 33.83
N LEU A 251 -3.39 -30.91 32.65
CA LEU A 251 -3.59 -30.25 31.38
C LEU A 251 -5.06 -29.89 31.14
N GLY A 252 -5.98 -30.81 31.43
CA GLY A 252 -7.43 -30.54 31.34
C GLY A 252 -7.87 -29.42 32.29
N ASP A 253 -7.38 -29.42 33.53
CA ASP A 253 -7.67 -28.36 34.51
C ASP A 253 -7.12 -26.99 34.04
N LEU A 254 -5.94 -26.98 33.42
CA LEU A 254 -5.31 -25.77 32.88
C LEU A 254 -6.04 -25.24 31.65
N GLU A 255 -6.56 -26.09 30.77
CA GLU A 255 -7.41 -25.68 29.66
C GLU A 255 -8.68 -25.01 30.16
N GLU A 256 -9.38 -25.64 31.08
CA GLU A 256 -10.61 -25.07 31.66
C GLU A 256 -10.31 -23.73 32.35
N LEU A 257 -9.15 -23.61 33.00
CA LEU A 257 -8.70 -22.36 33.60
C LEU A 257 -8.41 -21.28 32.56
N ILE A 258 -7.84 -21.61 31.39
CA ILE A 258 -7.64 -20.66 30.29
C ILE A 258 -8.99 -20.08 29.83
N HIS A 259 -9.98 -20.95 29.59
CA HIS A 259 -11.34 -20.53 29.22
C HIS A 259 -11.95 -19.63 30.30
N TYR A 260 -11.88 -20.06 31.56
CA TYR A 260 -12.44 -19.32 32.68
C TYR A 260 -11.79 -17.93 32.86
N LEU A 261 -10.45 -17.85 32.82
CA LEU A 261 -9.71 -16.58 32.96
C LEU A 261 -10.10 -15.56 31.88
N ASN A 262 -10.35 -16.01 30.65
CA ASN A 262 -10.88 -15.15 29.60
C ASN A 262 -12.26 -14.59 30.00
N ASP A 263 -13.16 -15.45 30.46
CA ASP A 263 -14.56 -15.10 30.72
C ASP A 263 -14.72 -14.15 31.91
N ILE A 264 -13.81 -14.19 32.88
CA ILE A 264 -13.79 -13.27 34.03
C ILE A 264 -12.97 -11.99 33.82
N GLY A 265 -12.44 -11.77 32.60
CA GLY A 265 -11.65 -10.58 32.25
C GLY A 265 -10.22 -10.58 32.82
N GLU A 266 -9.67 -11.74 33.17
CA GLU A 266 -8.30 -11.94 33.65
C GLU A 266 -7.41 -12.57 32.55
N SER A 267 -7.63 -12.16 31.29
CA SER A 267 -7.02 -12.79 30.11
C SER A 267 -5.49 -12.62 30.03
N SER A 268 -4.93 -11.59 30.67
CA SER A 268 -3.48 -11.32 30.71
C SER A 268 -2.66 -12.48 31.29
N TRP A 269 -3.27 -13.31 32.14
CA TRP A 269 -2.62 -14.46 32.78
C TRP A 269 -2.58 -15.71 31.90
N ILE A 270 -3.41 -15.79 30.86
CA ILE A 270 -3.50 -16.97 29.97
C ILE A 270 -2.15 -17.31 29.34
N THR A 271 -1.37 -16.29 28.93
CA THR A 271 -0.04 -16.48 28.34
C THR A 271 0.94 -17.23 29.27
N VAL A 272 0.82 -17.08 30.58
CA VAL A 272 1.65 -17.77 31.59
C VAL A 272 1.36 -19.28 31.58
N ILE A 273 0.08 -19.63 31.47
CA ILE A 273 -0.38 -21.02 31.43
C ILE A 273 0.08 -21.67 30.13
N ILE A 274 -0.12 -20.99 28.98
CA ILE A 274 0.28 -21.51 27.67
C ILE A 274 1.78 -21.83 27.61
N LYS A 275 2.64 -20.93 28.12
CA LYS A 275 4.10 -21.16 28.17
C LYS A 275 4.46 -22.37 29.03
N ASN A 276 3.85 -22.52 30.20
CA ASN A 276 4.09 -23.70 31.04
C ASN A 276 3.63 -25.00 30.38
N VAL A 277 2.44 -24.98 29.77
CA VAL A 277 1.90 -26.14 29.06
C VAL A 277 2.83 -26.54 27.92
N PHE A 278 3.39 -25.58 27.19
CA PHE A 278 4.39 -25.85 26.16
C PHE A 278 5.60 -26.59 26.73
N GLU A 279 6.25 -26.04 27.76
CA GLU A 279 7.48 -26.63 28.34
C GLU A 279 7.25 -28.04 28.87
N LYS A 280 6.09 -28.29 29.49
CA LYS A 280 5.73 -29.62 29.98
C LYS A 280 5.41 -30.60 28.85
N LEU A 281 4.69 -30.17 27.80
CA LEU A 281 4.45 -31.01 26.63
C LEU A 281 5.74 -31.32 25.88
N ASN A 282 6.64 -30.36 25.74
CA ASN A 282 7.95 -30.56 25.13
C ASN A 282 8.78 -31.58 25.94
N LYS A 283 8.72 -31.51 27.27
CA LYS A 283 9.42 -32.45 28.17
C LYS A 283 8.83 -33.86 28.16
N TYR A 284 7.51 -34.01 28.10
CA TYR A 284 6.82 -35.30 28.27
C TYR A 284 6.37 -35.96 26.96
N LYS A 285 6.33 -35.20 25.86
CA LYS A 285 5.98 -35.71 24.52
C LYS A 285 7.08 -35.32 23.54
N SER A 286 6.81 -34.33 22.69
CA SER A 286 7.73 -33.84 21.68
C SER A 286 7.55 -32.34 21.44
N PHE A 287 8.58 -31.71 20.87
CA PHE A 287 8.53 -30.30 20.46
C PHE A 287 7.40 -30.03 19.46
N GLY A 288 7.19 -30.93 18.49
CA GLY A 288 6.13 -30.80 17.48
C GLY A 288 4.72 -30.88 18.08
N ASP A 289 4.49 -31.79 19.03
CA ASP A 289 3.22 -31.89 19.76
C ASP A 289 2.94 -30.63 20.57
N ALA A 290 3.97 -30.08 21.23
CA ALA A 290 3.85 -28.88 22.04
C ALA A 290 3.47 -27.66 21.18
N ILE A 291 4.11 -27.47 20.02
CA ILE A 291 3.77 -26.39 19.07
C ILE A 291 2.33 -26.52 18.58
N THR A 292 1.97 -27.71 18.09
CA THR A 292 0.63 -27.98 17.56
C THR A 292 -0.44 -27.68 18.62
N TYR A 293 -0.15 -28.05 19.87
CA TYR A 293 -1.05 -27.81 20.98
C TYR A 293 -1.23 -26.33 21.30
N ILE A 294 -0.15 -25.53 21.37
CA ILE A 294 -0.30 -24.11 21.73
C ILE A 294 -0.89 -23.26 20.60
N ARG A 295 -0.71 -23.67 19.33
CA ARG A 295 -1.27 -22.98 18.16
C ARG A 295 -2.79 -22.86 18.21
N LYS A 296 -3.51 -23.84 18.79
CA LYS A 296 -4.97 -23.75 18.93
C LYS A 296 -5.43 -22.54 19.75
N PHE A 297 -4.59 -22.04 20.65
CA PHE A 297 -4.91 -20.86 21.46
C PHE A 297 -4.78 -19.55 20.69
N ILE A 298 -4.15 -19.54 19.51
CA ILE A 298 -4.14 -18.38 18.62
C ILE A 298 -5.56 -18.12 18.14
N ASP A 299 -6.21 -19.11 17.53
CA ASP A 299 -7.59 -19.00 17.03
C ASP A 299 -8.57 -18.69 18.17
N PHE A 300 -8.45 -19.41 19.29
CA PHE A 300 -9.22 -19.14 20.52
C PHE A 300 -9.15 -17.65 20.93
N SER A 301 -7.96 -17.06 20.88
CA SER A 301 -7.72 -15.68 21.30
C SER A 301 -8.29 -14.69 20.28
N LEU A 302 -8.12 -14.96 18.99
CA LEU A 302 -8.64 -14.11 17.91
C LEU A 302 -10.18 -14.06 17.93
N ASP A 303 -10.83 -15.22 18.05
CA ASP A 303 -12.30 -15.34 18.11
C ASP A 303 -12.91 -14.57 19.29
N ARG A 304 -12.11 -14.33 20.34
CA ARG A 304 -12.51 -13.64 21.57
C ARG A 304 -11.97 -12.21 21.67
N ASN A 305 -11.42 -11.67 20.58
CA ASN A 305 -10.83 -10.33 20.52
C ASN A 305 -9.64 -10.11 21.48
N GLN A 306 -8.94 -11.17 21.89
CA GLN A 306 -7.74 -11.14 22.72
C GLN A 306 -6.46 -11.11 21.88
N PHE A 307 -6.33 -10.12 21.01
CA PHE A 307 -5.25 -10.02 20.01
C PHE A 307 -3.84 -9.96 20.63
N ASP A 308 -3.71 -9.38 21.82
CA ASP A 308 -2.44 -9.30 22.54
C ASP A 308 -1.90 -10.69 22.92
N ILE A 309 -2.78 -11.60 23.32
CA ILE A 309 -2.42 -13.00 23.65
C ILE A 309 -1.98 -13.72 22.38
N ALA A 310 -2.75 -13.61 21.30
CA ALA A 310 -2.39 -14.20 20.01
C ALA A 310 -1.00 -13.74 19.55
N PHE A 311 -0.74 -12.43 19.63
CA PHE A 311 0.56 -11.87 19.26
C PHE A 311 1.70 -12.36 20.17
N LYS A 312 1.49 -12.43 21.49
CA LYS A 312 2.47 -12.97 22.45
C LYS A 312 2.76 -14.46 22.22
N ILE A 313 1.81 -15.24 21.71
CA ILE A 313 2.03 -16.64 21.32
C ILE A 313 2.94 -16.70 20.09
N TYR A 314 2.71 -15.86 19.06
CA TYR A 314 3.60 -15.76 17.89
C TYR A 314 5.03 -15.34 18.29
N ASP A 315 5.17 -14.34 19.16
CA ASP A 315 6.49 -13.89 19.65
C ASP A 315 7.21 -15.00 20.42
N TYR A 316 6.49 -15.77 21.24
CA TYR A 316 7.06 -16.93 21.95
C TYR A 316 7.49 -18.05 20.99
N LEU A 317 6.69 -18.35 19.95
CA LEU A 317 7.05 -19.32 18.91
C LEU A 317 8.32 -18.90 18.15
N GLU A 318 8.48 -17.62 17.84
CA GLU A 318 9.73 -17.09 17.25
C GLU A 318 10.92 -17.34 18.17
N GLU A 319 10.80 -17.02 19.47
CA GLU A 319 11.89 -17.26 20.44
C GLU A 319 12.31 -18.73 20.47
N LEU A 320 11.35 -19.65 20.40
CA LEU A 320 11.60 -21.09 20.40
C LEU A 320 12.28 -21.57 19.11
N PHE A 321 11.86 -21.08 17.94
CA PHE A 321 12.47 -21.44 16.67
C PHE A 321 13.89 -20.89 16.54
N MET A 322 14.13 -19.66 16.98
CA MET A 322 15.45 -19.01 16.98
C MET A 322 16.53 -19.79 17.74
N VAL A 323 16.16 -20.66 18.69
CA VAL A 323 17.11 -21.54 19.40
C VAL A 323 17.63 -22.67 18.52
N HIS A 324 16.86 -23.06 17.50
CA HIS A 324 17.10 -24.23 16.65
C HIS A 324 17.57 -23.86 15.24
N THR A 325 17.71 -22.56 14.94
CA THR A 325 17.93 -22.05 13.59
C THR A 325 19.21 -21.22 13.51
N ASP A 326 19.93 -21.33 12.40
CA ASP A 326 21.09 -20.49 12.13
C ASP A 326 20.67 -19.03 11.87
N LEU A 327 21.59 -18.07 12.01
CA LEU A 327 21.37 -16.63 11.73
C LEU A 327 21.07 -16.30 10.24
N GLY A 328 20.85 -17.32 9.40
CA GLY A 328 20.65 -17.24 7.95
C GLY A 328 19.18 -17.05 7.54
N TYR A 329 18.85 -17.48 6.32
CA TYR A 329 17.49 -17.43 5.79
C TYR A 329 16.66 -18.60 6.31
N ASP A 330 15.60 -18.31 7.07
CA ASP A 330 14.79 -19.33 7.74
C ASP A 330 13.31 -19.27 7.29
N ASN A 331 12.88 -20.33 6.62
CA ASN A 331 11.51 -20.46 6.12
C ASN A 331 10.49 -20.53 7.26
N ILE A 332 10.79 -21.21 8.37
CA ILE A 332 9.84 -21.45 9.47
C ILE A 332 9.47 -20.13 10.14
N LEU A 333 10.47 -19.28 10.40
CA LEU A 333 10.26 -17.95 10.98
C LEU A 333 9.51 -17.02 10.04
N ILE A 334 9.80 -17.09 8.75
CA ILE A 334 9.09 -16.31 7.72
C ILE A 334 7.61 -16.72 7.69
N GLU A 335 7.33 -18.03 7.59
CA GLU A 335 5.97 -18.58 7.55
C GLU A 335 5.16 -18.23 8.80
N LEU A 336 5.78 -18.30 9.99
CA LEU A 336 5.15 -17.93 11.25
C LEU A 336 4.62 -16.48 11.21
N TRP A 337 5.42 -15.54 10.71
CA TRP A 337 5.04 -14.13 10.67
C TRP A 337 4.16 -13.77 9.46
N VAL A 338 4.20 -14.56 8.39
CA VAL A 338 3.19 -14.53 7.31
C VAL A 338 1.82 -14.93 7.87
N GLU A 339 1.74 -16.04 8.60
CA GLU A 339 0.51 -16.50 9.25
C GLU A 339 -0.07 -15.44 10.18
N ALA A 340 0.76 -14.86 11.05
CA ALA A 340 0.35 -13.77 11.93
C ALA A 340 -0.22 -12.57 11.16
N SER A 341 0.44 -12.17 10.06
CA SER A 341 -0.02 -11.06 9.22
C SER A 341 -1.41 -11.33 8.61
N LYS A 342 -1.68 -12.57 8.16
CA LYS A 342 -3.02 -12.97 7.68
C LYS A 342 -4.08 -12.87 8.78
N LYS A 343 -3.76 -13.31 10.00
CA LYS A 343 -4.70 -13.29 11.12
C LYS A 343 -5.03 -11.87 11.59
N PHE A 344 -4.09 -10.93 11.50
CA PHE A 344 -4.29 -9.55 11.97
C PHE A 344 -4.76 -8.57 10.89
N VAL A 345 -4.91 -9.00 9.62
CA VAL A 345 -5.30 -8.07 8.52
C VAL A 345 -6.69 -7.47 8.70
N GLU A 346 -7.66 -8.22 9.21
CA GLU A 346 -9.06 -7.80 9.29
C GLU A 346 -9.32 -6.85 10.47
N MET A 347 -8.37 -6.72 11.41
CA MET A 347 -8.51 -5.87 12.58
C MET A 347 -8.70 -4.40 12.20
N LYS A 348 -9.58 -3.69 12.89
CA LYS A 348 -9.71 -2.23 12.73
C LYS A 348 -8.41 -1.50 13.14
N GLU A 349 -7.84 -1.89 14.27
CA GLU A 349 -6.54 -1.39 14.72
C GLU A 349 -5.41 -2.20 14.09
N LYS A 350 -4.56 -1.53 13.30
CA LYS A 350 -3.49 -2.19 12.54
C LYS A 350 -2.17 -2.35 13.30
N LYS A 351 -2.18 -2.19 14.63
CA LYS A 351 -0.99 -2.26 15.49
C LYS A 351 -0.27 -3.61 15.34
N TYR A 352 -1.00 -4.71 15.55
CA TYR A 352 -0.41 -6.06 15.50
C TYR A 352 -0.03 -6.47 14.09
N LEU A 353 -0.82 -6.09 13.07
CA LEU A 353 -0.43 -6.25 11.66
C LEU A 353 0.90 -5.55 11.37
N LEU A 354 1.05 -4.29 11.79
CA LEU A 354 2.29 -3.55 11.58
C LEU A 354 3.48 -4.24 12.25
N GLN A 355 3.32 -4.68 13.50
CA GLN A 355 4.37 -5.40 14.24
C GLN A 355 4.72 -6.74 13.58
N SER A 356 3.74 -7.50 13.08
CA SER A 356 3.96 -8.76 12.35
C SER A 356 4.71 -8.54 11.04
N LEU A 357 4.36 -7.50 10.27
CA LEU A 357 5.06 -7.15 9.03
C LEU A 357 6.52 -6.75 9.30
N GLU A 358 6.81 -6.09 10.43
CA GLU A 358 8.17 -5.75 10.84
C GLU A 358 9.00 -6.97 11.21
N LYS A 359 8.42 -7.89 11.98
CA LYS A 359 9.05 -9.17 12.32
C LYS A 359 9.36 -9.97 11.05
N LEU A 360 8.39 -10.09 10.15
CA LEU A 360 8.57 -10.73 8.84
C LEU A 360 9.73 -10.09 8.05
N ASN A 361 9.75 -8.77 7.92
CA ASN A 361 10.81 -8.07 7.21
C ASN A 361 12.20 -8.20 7.88
N THR A 362 12.25 -8.42 9.19
CA THR A 362 13.50 -8.65 9.94
C THR A 362 14.12 -10.02 9.58
N HIS A 363 13.27 -11.02 9.34
CA HIS A 363 13.65 -12.39 9.01
C HIS A 363 13.91 -12.63 7.52
N LEU A 364 13.45 -11.73 6.64
CA LEU A 364 13.77 -11.76 5.20
C LEU A 364 15.24 -11.37 4.92
N LYS A 365 16.15 -12.32 5.17
CA LYS A 365 17.57 -12.24 4.82
C LYS A 365 17.81 -12.49 3.32
N ILE A 366 19.06 -12.32 2.88
CA ILE A 366 19.46 -12.62 1.51
C ILE A 366 19.41 -14.15 1.31
N PRO A 367 18.60 -14.64 0.36
CA PRO A 367 18.47 -16.08 0.10
C PRO A 367 19.75 -16.67 -0.49
N GLN A 368 20.04 -17.95 -0.20
CA GLN A 368 21.27 -18.64 -0.62
C GLN A 368 21.02 -19.75 -1.63
N THR A 369 19.82 -20.33 -1.65
CA THR A 369 19.44 -21.41 -2.59
C THR A 369 18.35 -20.94 -3.54
N ILE A 370 18.21 -21.62 -4.68
CA ILE A 370 17.19 -21.32 -5.70
C ILE A 370 15.77 -21.38 -5.10
N ALA A 371 15.49 -22.37 -4.26
CA ALA A 371 14.22 -22.48 -3.54
C ALA A 371 13.98 -21.29 -2.60
N GLN A 372 15.02 -20.84 -1.89
CA GLN A 372 14.94 -19.65 -1.04
C GLN A 372 14.77 -18.36 -1.85
N ILE A 373 15.35 -18.25 -3.05
CA ILE A 373 15.15 -17.09 -3.94
C ILE A 373 13.68 -16.97 -4.34
N TYR A 374 13.06 -18.07 -4.77
CA TYR A 374 11.62 -18.08 -5.06
C TYR A 374 10.81 -17.71 -3.82
N HIS A 375 11.06 -18.37 -2.69
CA HIS A 375 10.36 -18.12 -1.43
C HIS A 375 10.49 -16.64 -0.98
N TYR A 376 11.67 -16.04 -1.15
CA TYR A 376 11.94 -14.64 -0.82
C TYR A 376 11.07 -13.69 -1.63
N PHE A 377 11.07 -13.84 -2.95
CA PHE A 377 10.29 -12.97 -3.83
C PHE A 377 8.79 -13.20 -3.68
N TYR A 378 8.38 -14.45 -3.45
CA TYR A 378 6.99 -14.78 -3.13
C TYR A 378 6.53 -14.09 -1.84
N THR A 379 7.36 -14.15 -0.78
CA THR A 379 7.10 -13.45 0.48
C THR A 379 7.10 -11.93 0.29
N CYS A 380 7.94 -11.37 -0.59
CA CYS A 380 7.92 -9.93 -0.89
C CYS A 380 6.61 -9.50 -1.59
N ASN A 381 6.07 -10.31 -2.51
CA ASN A 381 4.76 -10.06 -3.12
C ASN A 381 3.64 -10.15 -2.06
N PHE A 382 3.72 -11.13 -1.15
CA PHE A 382 2.79 -11.23 -0.02
C PHE A 382 2.91 -10.03 0.93
N LEU A 383 4.11 -9.58 1.26
CA LEU A 383 4.32 -8.36 2.06
C LEU A 383 3.69 -7.14 1.41
N TRP A 384 3.81 -6.99 0.09
CA TRP A 384 3.23 -5.89 -0.66
C TRP A 384 1.70 -5.82 -0.50
N GLN A 385 1.03 -6.98 -0.60
CA GLN A 385 -0.43 -7.11 -0.45
C GLN A 385 -0.92 -6.40 0.83
N PHE A 386 -0.31 -6.66 1.99
CA PHE A 386 -0.70 -6.02 3.25
C PHE A 386 -0.08 -4.63 3.45
N LYS A 387 1.18 -4.45 3.06
CA LYS A 387 1.90 -3.19 3.30
C LYS A 387 1.30 -2.04 2.47
N SER A 388 0.69 -2.33 1.31
CA SER A 388 -0.01 -1.36 0.47
C SER A 388 -1.17 -0.64 1.16
N MET A 389 -1.76 -1.25 2.19
CA MET A 389 -2.77 -0.60 3.04
C MET A 389 -2.20 0.60 3.81
N PHE A 390 -0.88 0.61 4.03
CA PHE A 390 -0.18 1.66 4.73
C PHE A 390 0.51 2.54 3.68
N PHE A 391 0.15 3.83 3.61
CA PHE A 391 0.54 4.74 2.52
C PHE A 391 2.07 4.91 2.30
N SER A 392 2.94 4.41 3.19
CA SER A 392 4.40 4.51 3.08
C SER A 392 5.07 3.21 2.62
N LEU A 393 5.25 3.09 1.30
CA LEU A 393 6.01 2.00 0.68
C LEU A 393 7.36 2.48 0.17
N GLU A 394 8.40 1.66 0.33
CA GLU A 394 9.73 1.96 -0.17
C GLU A 394 9.86 1.43 -1.60
N GLN A 395 10.65 2.12 -2.43
CA GLN A 395 10.86 1.73 -3.83
C GLN A 395 11.42 0.30 -3.98
N ARG A 396 12.21 -0.17 -3.01
CA ARG A 396 12.70 -1.55 -2.98
C ARG A 396 11.58 -2.58 -2.85
N ASP A 397 10.52 -2.28 -2.09
CA ASP A 397 9.40 -3.20 -1.91
C ASP A 397 8.63 -3.37 -3.22
N PHE A 398 8.47 -2.25 -3.94
CA PHE A 398 7.86 -2.23 -5.27
C PHE A 398 8.63 -3.10 -6.25
N TRP A 399 9.95 -2.92 -6.38
CA TRP A 399 10.73 -3.69 -7.34
C TRP A 399 10.82 -5.18 -7.00
N ARG A 400 10.91 -5.55 -5.72
CA ARG A 400 10.89 -6.96 -5.29
C ARG A 400 9.56 -7.62 -5.62
N MET A 401 8.44 -6.94 -5.35
CA MET A 401 7.12 -7.43 -5.74
C MET A 401 6.98 -7.52 -7.27
N MET A 402 7.34 -6.48 -8.01
CA MET A 402 7.23 -6.47 -9.47
C MET A 402 8.06 -7.57 -10.11
N PHE A 403 9.29 -7.81 -9.62
CA PHE A 403 10.13 -8.89 -10.10
C PHE A 403 9.46 -10.27 -9.92
N TYR A 404 8.88 -10.53 -8.74
CA TYR A 404 8.14 -11.78 -8.49
C TYR A 404 7.02 -11.96 -9.52
N ARG A 405 6.15 -10.94 -9.67
CA ARG A 405 4.97 -11.04 -10.53
C ARG A 405 5.36 -11.20 -12.00
N VAL A 406 6.31 -10.39 -12.47
CA VAL A 406 6.78 -10.44 -13.86
C VAL A 406 7.40 -11.80 -14.19
N LEU A 407 8.25 -12.34 -13.31
CA LEU A 407 8.93 -13.60 -13.58
C LEU A 407 8.04 -14.83 -13.37
N PHE A 408 7.36 -14.91 -12.22
CA PHE A 408 6.69 -16.14 -11.79
C PHE A 408 5.18 -16.15 -12.09
N GLU A 409 4.50 -15.01 -12.12
CA GLU A 409 3.06 -14.95 -12.43
C GLU A 409 2.78 -14.71 -13.92
N GLU A 410 3.56 -13.83 -14.57
CA GLU A 410 3.35 -13.42 -15.97
C GLU A 410 4.36 -14.05 -16.95
N GLN A 411 5.46 -14.65 -16.47
CA GLN A 411 6.48 -15.33 -17.28
C GLN A 411 7.15 -14.43 -18.35
N ASP A 412 7.27 -13.13 -18.10
CA ASP A 412 7.95 -12.17 -18.99
C ASP A 412 9.43 -12.03 -18.61
N PHE A 413 10.26 -12.90 -19.18
CA PHE A 413 11.70 -12.97 -18.88
C PHE A 413 12.48 -11.73 -19.31
N GLU A 414 12.06 -11.07 -20.40
CA GLU A 414 12.72 -9.86 -20.90
C GLU A 414 12.50 -8.69 -19.95
N LEU A 415 11.25 -8.50 -19.51
CA LEU A 415 10.94 -7.47 -18.53
C LEU A 415 11.57 -7.78 -17.17
N ALA A 416 11.63 -9.06 -16.76
CA ALA A 416 12.32 -9.47 -15.53
C ALA A 416 13.81 -9.07 -15.56
N ASN A 417 14.50 -9.29 -16.69
CA ASN A 417 15.89 -8.85 -16.87
C ASN A 417 16.05 -7.33 -16.71
N LYS A 418 15.12 -6.53 -17.24
CA LYS A 418 15.14 -5.08 -17.10
C LYS A 418 14.84 -4.59 -15.68
N ILE A 419 14.19 -5.40 -14.84
CA ILE A 419 13.90 -5.06 -13.44
C ILE A 419 15.14 -5.27 -12.55
N ILE A 420 16.01 -6.25 -12.85
CA ILE A 420 17.18 -6.61 -12.01
C ILE A 420 18.00 -5.39 -11.55
N PRO A 421 18.38 -4.42 -12.41
CA PRO A 421 19.18 -3.26 -12.00
C PRO A 421 18.54 -2.39 -10.92
N TYR A 422 17.22 -2.51 -10.70
CA TYR A 422 16.46 -1.76 -9.71
C TYR A 422 16.27 -2.53 -8.38
N LEU A 423 16.73 -3.78 -8.30
CA LEU A 423 16.80 -4.56 -7.06
C LEU A 423 18.04 -4.16 -6.23
N ASP A 424 18.10 -4.59 -4.97
CA ASP A 424 19.28 -4.38 -4.13
C ASP A 424 20.50 -5.11 -4.70
N LYS A 425 21.71 -4.52 -4.57
CA LYS A 425 22.96 -5.06 -5.16
C LYS A 425 23.19 -6.53 -4.83
N ASP A 426 23.00 -6.91 -3.57
CA ASP A 426 23.20 -8.29 -3.12
C ASP A 426 22.21 -9.28 -3.80
N LEU A 427 21.02 -8.81 -4.19
CA LEU A 427 20.05 -9.60 -4.94
C LEU A 427 20.41 -9.69 -6.43
N GLN A 428 21.03 -8.65 -6.99
CA GLN A 428 21.48 -8.65 -8.38
C GLN A 428 22.53 -9.74 -8.63
N GLU A 429 23.45 -9.95 -7.67
CA GLU A 429 24.53 -10.92 -7.77
C GLU A 429 24.03 -12.39 -7.77
N ILE A 430 22.92 -12.67 -7.07
CA ILE A 430 22.37 -14.03 -6.92
C ILE A 430 21.30 -14.37 -7.96
N ILE A 431 20.91 -13.43 -8.83
CA ILE A 431 19.94 -13.65 -9.92
C ILE A 431 20.70 -13.58 -11.24
N PRO A 432 21.43 -14.65 -11.63
CA PRO A 432 22.26 -14.59 -12.83
C PRO A 432 21.40 -14.54 -14.10
N PHE A 433 20.32 -15.33 -14.18
CA PHE A 433 19.42 -15.38 -15.34
C PHE A 433 17.97 -15.75 -14.95
N PRO A 434 16.98 -14.87 -15.11
CA PRO A 434 15.57 -15.12 -14.75
C PRO A 434 14.97 -16.38 -15.36
N ARG A 435 15.26 -16.67 -16.64
CA ARG A 435 14.72 -17.85 -17.33
C ARG A 435 15.21 -19.17 -16.72
N GLN A 436 16.48 -19.23 -16.33
CA GLN A 436 17.05 -20.42 -15.67
C GLN A 436 16.42 -20.59 -14.27
N LEU A 437 16.37 -19.49 -13.50
CA LEU A 437 15.71 -19.46 -12.20
C LEU A 437 14.27 -19.98 -12.27
N TYR A 438 13.47 -19.51 -13.23
CA TYR A 438 12.10 -19.98 -13.40
C TYR A 438 12.03 -21.48 -13.72
N ASN A 439 12.85 -21.97 -14.65
CA ASN A 439 12.83 -23.38 -15.08
C ASN A 439 13.21 -24.33 -13.94
N GLU A 440 14.20 -23.98 -13.13
CA GLU A 440 14.63 -24.76 -11.97
C GLU A 440 13.52 -24.80 -10.92
N VAL A 441 12.93 -23.64 -10.62
CA VAL A 441 11.88 -23.48 -9.61
C VAL A 441 10.58 -24.17 -9.99
N LYS A 442 10.21 -24.18 -11.28
CA LYS A 442 8.93 -24.71 -11.78
C LYS A 442 8.64 -26.13 -11.29
N SER A 443 9.67 -26.96 -11.14
CA SER A 443 9.53 -28.35 -10.71
C SER A 443 9.05 -28.52 -9.27
N PHE A 444 9.30 -27.53 -8.40
CA PHE A 444 9.00 -27.58 -6.97
C PHE A 444 8.15 -26.40 -6.49
N MET A 445 7.62 -25.54 -7.38
CA MET A 445 6.75 -24.42 -6.98
C MET A 445 5.56 -24.86 -6.15
N ASN A 446 4.96 -26.00 -6.53
CA ASN A 446 3.81 -26.56 -5.82
C ASN A 446 4.21 -27.27 -4.51
N ASP A 447 5.48 -27.63 -4.38
CA ASP A 447 6.05 -28.28 -3.19
C ASP A 447 6.55 -27.24 -2.17
N ILE A 448 6.80 -26.00 -2.60
CA ILE A 448 7.06 -24.86 -1.72
C ILE A 448 5.72 -24.34 -1.19
N TYR A 449 5.66 -24.10 0.13
CA TYR A 449 4.47 -23.63 0.81
C TYR A 449 3.81 -22.44 0.11
N SER A 450 2.51 -22.57 -0.16
CA SER A 450 1.67 -21.49 -0.68
C SER A 450 1.10 -20.66 0.47
N PHE A 451 1.24 -19.34 0.35
CA PHE A 451 0.57 -18.37 1.21
C PHE A 451 -0.82 -17.99 0.69
N GLU A 452 -1.33 -18.66 -0.33
CA GLU A 452 -2.71 -18.42 -0.78
C GLU A 452 -3.70 -18.86 0.31
N ASP A 453 -4.76 -18.09 0.49
CA ASP A 453 -5.87 -18.40 1.40
C ASP A 453 -7.08 -18.66 0.51
N GLU A 454 -7.74 -19.81 0.67
CA GLU A 454 -8.93 -20.17 -0.13
C GLU A 454 -10.03 -19.10 -0.01
N ARG A 455 -10.07 -18.38 1.12
CA ARG A 455 -11.00 -17.26 1.34
C ARG A 455 -10.80 -16.09 0.38
N PHE A 456 -9.59 -15.91 -0.14
CA PHE A 456 -9.23 -14.87 -1.11
C PHE A 456 -9.08 -15.43 -2.53
N ALA A 457 -9.31 -16.73 -2.74
CA ALA A 457 -9.33 -17.29 -4.07
C ALA A 457 -10.44 -16.61 -4.87
N PRO A 458 -10.15 -16.09 -6.07
CA PRO A 458 -11.19 -15.55 -6.93
C PRO A 458 -12.22 -16.66 -7.15
N LYS A 459 -13.52 -16.35 -6.96
CA LYS A 459 -14.57 -17.24 -7.46
C LYS A 459 -14.24 -17.52 -8.92
N MET A 460 -13.90 -18.76 -9.23
CA MET A 460 -13.66 -19.19 -10.59
C MET A 460 -14.91 -18.82 -11.39
N LEU A 461 -14.75 -17.89 -12.34
CA LEU A 461 -15.80 -17.60 -13.30
C LEU A 461 -16.06 -18.89 -14.07
N GLU A 462 -17.33 -19.16 -14.38
CA GLU A 462 -17.67 -20.29 -15.24
C GLU A 462 -16.85 -20.22 -16.53
N GLU A 463 -16.32 -21.36 -16.98
CA GLU A 463 -15.68 -21.45 -18.30
C GLU A 463 -16.69 -20.91 -19.32
N ASN A 464 -16.36 -19.79 -19.98
CA ASN A 464 -17.20 -18.98 -20.91
C ASN A 464 -17.89 -17.70 -20.35
N PHE A 465 -17.45 -17.12 -19.24
CA PHE A 465 -17.89 -15.77 -18.84
C PHE A 465 -17.43 -14.68 -19.84
N GLU A 466 -18.34 -14.19 -20.67
CA GLU A 466 -18.07 -13.13 -21.66
C GLU A 466 -18.55 -11.77 -21.11
N ILE A 467 -17.61 -10.85 -20.85
CA ILE A 467 -17.93 -9.54 -20.28
C ILE A 467 -18.55 -8.61 -21.31
N LYS A 468 -19.71 -8.06 -20.94
CA LYS A 468 -20.32 -6.90 -21.58
C LYS A 468 -19.75 -5.61 -20.99
N GLN A 469 -19.83 -5.48 -19.66
CA GLN A 469 -19.50 -4.25 -18.93
C GLN A 469 -18.72 -4.55 -17.64
N MET A 470 -17.73 -3.72 -17.33
CA MET A 470 -16.94 -3.80 -16.11
C MET A 470 -16.80 -2.41 -15.48
N ILE A 471 -17.16 -2.29 -14.20
CA ILE A 471 -16.90 -1.11 -13.36
C ILE A 471 -15.77 -1.45 -12.40
N LEU A 472 -14.73 -0.62 -12.40
CA LEU A 472 -13.62 -0.68 -11.45
C LEU A 472 -13.60 0.60 -10.63
N ARG A 473 -13.84 0.49 -9.32
CA ARG A 473 -13.75 1.61 -8.39
C ARG A 473 -12.49 1.52 -7.54
N ILE A 474 -11.71 2.60 -7.55
CA ILE A 474 -10.52 2.78 -6.70
C ILE A 474 -10.76 3.98 -5.78
N ALA A 475 -10.97 3.71 -4.50
CA ALA A 475 -11.13 4.75 -3.48
C ALA A 475 -9.78 5.43 -3.16
N GLY A 476 -9.80 6.60 -2.55
CA GLY A 476 -8.61 7.35 -2.14
C GLY A 476 -7.84 6.70 -1.00
N SER A 477 -8.48 5.78 -0.28
CA SER A 477 -7.80 4.85 0.63
C SER A 477 -6.99 3.78 -0.08
N GLY A 478 -7.12 3.66 -1.40
CA GLY A 478 -6.55 2.59 -2.23
C GLY A 478 -7.45 1.36 -2.34
N SER A 479 -8.59 1.28 -1.65
CA SER A 479 -9.43 0.08 -1.71
C SER A 479 -10.06 -0.08 -3.10
N ILE A 480 -10.00 -1.29 -3.64
CA ILE A 480 -10.51 -1.61 -4.98
C ILE A 480 -11.80 -2.41 -4.86
N SER A 481 -12.81 -2.02 -5.61
CA SER A 481 -14.09 -2.75 -5.74
C SER A 481 -14.47 -2.85 -7.20
N TYR A 482 -15.16 -3.92 -7.57
CA TYR A 482 -15.50 -4.20 -8.95
C TYR A 482 -16.95 -4.68 -9.08
N ARG A 483 -17.55 -4.40 -10.24
CA ARG A 483 -18.84 -4.94 -10.67
C ARG A 483 -18.75 -5.27 -12.15
N MET A 484 -19.12 -6.48 -12.53
CA MET A 484 -19.04 -7.00 -13.88
C MET A 484 -20.41 -7.51 -14.31
N ILE A 485 -20.74 -7.32 -15.58
CA ILE A 485 -21.95 -7.84 -16.21
C ILE A 485 -21.53 -8.67 -17.43
N SER A 486 -22.03 -9.91 -17.49
CA SER A 486 -21.83 -10.77 -18.66
C SER A 486 -22.81 -10.44 -19.79
N LEU A 487 -22.56 -11.00 -20.98
CA LEU A 487 -23.53 -10.96 -22.08
C LEU A 487 -24.86 -11.66 -21.76
N GLN A 488 -24.87 -12.60 -20.80
CA GLN A 488 -26.07 -13.26 -20.29
C GLN A 488 -26.68 -12.53 -19.08
N ASP A 489 -26.31 -11.26 -18.86
CA ASP A 489 -26.77 -10.42 -17.74
C ASP A 489 -26.47 -10.98 -16.33
N GLN A 490 -25.48 -11.87 -16.20
CA GLN A 490 -25.00 -12.30 -14.90
C GLN A 490 -24.17 -11.18 -14.26
N ILE A 491 -24.50 -10.80 -13.03
CA ILE A 491 -23.81 -9.75 -12.28
C ILE A 491 -22.84 -10.38 -11.27
N ILE A 492 -21.59 -9.93 -11.32
CA ILE A 492 -20.55 -10.33 -10.37
C ILE A 492 -19.97 -9.08 -9.74
N GLU A 493 -20.08 -8.97 -8.43
CA GLU A 493 -19.55 -7.86 -7.66
C GLU A 493 -18.70 -8.33 -6.50
N GLY A 494 -17.72 -7.51 -6.12
CA GLY A 494 -16.82 -7.83 -5.05
C GLY A 494 -15.88 -6.69 -4.69
N LYS A 495 -15.08 -6.94 -3.65
CA LYS A 495 -14.06 -6.03 -3.16
C LYS A 495 -12.75 -6.79 -2.98
N ILE A 496 -11.64 -6.13 -3.29
CA ILE A 496 -10.30 -6.64 -3.02
C ILE A 496 -9.93 -6.21 -1.61
N PHE A 497 -9.77 -7.18 -0.72
CA PHE A 497 -9.52 -6.94 0.70
C PHE A 497 -8.04 -7.07 1.07
N ASN A 498 -7.27 -7.82 0.28
CA ASN A 498 -5.89 -8.19 0.54
C ASN A 498 -4.87 -7.35 -0.24
N GLU A 499 -5.27 -6.37 -1.06
CA GLU A 499 -4.34 -5.50 -1.78
C GLU A 499 -4.98 -4.14 -2.05
N TYR A 500 -4.23 -3.07 -1.79
CA TYR A 500 -4.65 -1.69 -1.99
C TYR A 500 -3.86 -1.05 -3.14
N TRP A 501 -4.54 -0.19 -3.89
CA TRP A 501 -3.94 0.60 -4.96
C TRP A 501 -2.99 1.66 -4.39
N ASN A 502 -1.69 1.51 -4.67
CA ASN A 502 -0.66 2.49 -4.33
C ASN A 502 0.28 2.71 -5.53
N ASP A 503 -0.10 3.63 -6.40
CA ASP A 503 0.55 3.92 -7.67
C ASP A 503 1.72 4.89 -7.59
N ALA A 504 2.20 5.23 -6.39
CA ALA A 504 3.25 6.25 -6.21
C ALA A 504 4.50 5.99 -7.06
N GLN A 505 4.92 4.72 -7.17
CA GLN A 505 6.08 4.31 -7.97
C GLN A 505 5.74 4.26 -9.47
N ILE A 506 4.56 3.79 -9.84
CA ILE A 506 4.09 3.75 -11.24
C ILE A 506 4.00 5.18 -11.80
N ILE A 507 3.45 6.12 -11.03
CA ILE A 507 3.41 7.56 -11.37
C ILE A 507 4.82 8.12 -11.61
N GLU A 508 5.82 7.70 -10.82
CA GLU A 508 7.21 8.14 -11.02
C GLU A 508 7.77 7.65 -12.35
N LEU A 509 7.49 6.39 -12.72
CA LEU A 509 7.86 5.81 -14.02
C LEU A 509 7.20 6.58 -15.17
N PHE A 510 5.88 6.81 -15.10
CA PHE A 510 5.15 7.61 -16.10
C PHE A 510 5.75 9.02 -16.23
N ASN A 511 5.97 9.72 -15.12
CA ASN A 511 6.51 11.07 -15.17
C ASN A 511 7.93 11.12 -15.77
N ASP A 512 8.75 10.11 -15.54
CA ASP A 512 10.10 10.05 -16.12
C ASP A 512 10.05 9.89 -17.65
N ILE A 513 9.25 8.94 -18.16
CA ILE A 513 9.08 8.72 -19.61
C ILE A 513 8.50 9.93 -20.31
N PHE A 514 7.39 10.48 -19.81
CA PHE A 514 6.70 11.61 -20.43
C PHE A 514 7.34 12.97 -20.10
N SER A 515 8.43 13.00 -19.32
CA SER A 515 9.17 14.24 -19.09
C SER A 515 9.89 14.72 -20.35
N SER A 516 10.04 16.03 -20.49
CA SER A 516 10.91 16.64 -21.49
C SER A 516 12.41 16.54 -21.16
N ASN A 517 12.80 15.74 -20.16
CA ASN A 517 14.19 15.57 -19.76
C ASN A 517 14.89 14.59 -20.72
N PRO A 518 16.02 14.96 -21.35
CA PRO A 518 16.79 14.03 -22.19
C PRO A 518 17.40 12.88 -21.39
N GLU A 519 17.79 13.13 -20.14
CA GLU A 519 18.29 12.07 -19.24
C GLU A 519 17.11 11.41 -18.52
N LYS A 520 16.82 10.16 -18.91
CA LYS A 520 15.79 9.33 -18.27
C LYS A 520 16.39 8.56 -17.11
N ARG A 521 15.70 8.54 -15.97
CA ARG A 521 16.08 7.72 -14.82
C ARG A 521 15.82 6.24 -15.05
N PHE A 522 14.75 5.92 -15.78
CA PHE A 522 14.35 4.55 -16.06
C PHE A 522 14.47 4.24 -17.55
N ASN A 523 14.99 3.06 -17.87
CA ASN A 523 15.19 2.62 -19.25
C ASN A 523 14.10 1.62 -19.66
N PHE A 524 12.85 2.07 -19.62
CA PHE A 524 11.69 1.30 -20.06
C PHE A 524 11.07 1.93 -21.31
N SER A 525 10.56 1.10 -22.21
CA SER A 525 9.68 1.54 -23.30
C SER A 525 8.25 1.79 -22.79
N LEU A 526 7.43 2.44 -23.61
CA LEU A 526 6.00 2.63 -23.29
C LEU A 526 5.27 1.29 -23.11
N MET A 527 5.54 0.31 -23.98
CA MET A 527 5.01 -1.05 -23.87
C MET A 527 5.41 -1.71 -22.56
N GLU A 528 6.67 -1.56 -22.15
CA GLU A 528 7.17 -2.13 -20.89
C GLU A 528 6.53 -1.49 -19.67
N ILE A 529 6.29 -0.17 -19.67
CA ILE A 529 5.50 0.48 -18.62
C ILE A 529 4.06 -0.02 -18.63
N GLY A 530 3.46 -0.21 -19.81
CA GLY A 530 2.12 -0.78 -19.93
C GLY A 530 2.03 -2.18 -19.33
N LYS A 531 3.03 -3.02 -19.58
CA LYS A 531 3.19 -4.36 -18.99
C LYS A 531 3.39 -4.28 -17.47
N LEU A 532 4.24 -3.37 -16.99
CA LEU A 532 4.41 -3.14 -15.55
C LEU A 532 3.11 -2.68 -14.90
N SER A 533 2.34 -1.81 -15.56
CA SER A 533 1.04 -1.32 -15.07
C SER A 533 -0.01 -2.44 -15.04
N TYR A 534 -0.02 -3.32 -16.04
CA TYR A 534 -0.84 -4.52 -16.03
C TYR A 534 -0.48 -5.43 -14.86
N THR A 535 0.80 -5.80 -14.74
CA THR A 535 1.31 -6.67 -13.66
C THR A 535 1.10 -6.07 -12.26
N PHE A 536 1.04 -4.74 -12.17
CA PHE A 536 0.75 -4.03 -10.94
C PHE A 536 -0.70 -4.20 -10.46
N LEU A 537 -1.67 -4.41 -11.35
CA LEU A 537 -3.06 -4.70 -10.97
C LEU A 537 -3.09 -5.95 -10.05
N PRO A 538 -3.99 -6.01 -9.06
CA PRO A 538 -4.15 -7.21 -8.24
C PRO A 538 -4.44 -8.44 -9.10
N ARG A 539 -3.90 -9.60 -8.69
CA ARG A 539 -4.02 -10.85 -9.45
C ARG A 539 -5.46 -11.22 -9.80
N THR A 540 -6.41 -10.97 -8.91
CA THR A 540 -7.85 -11.17 -9.17
C THR A 540 -8.34 -10.38 -10.38
N ILE A 541 -7.95 -9.11 -10.51
CA ILE A 541 -8.33 -8.27 -11.66
C ILE A 541 -7.64 -8.76 -12.92
N ARG A 542 -6.35 -9.12 -12.86
CA ARG A 542 -5.62 -9.68 -14.01
C ARG A 542 -6.22 -11.00 -14.48
N ASN A 543 -6.64 -11.85 -13.55
CA ASN A 543 -7.31 -13.11 -13.87
C ASN A 543 -8.62 -12.88 -14.62
N PHE A 544 -9.41 -11.85 -14.25
CA PHE A 544 -10.58 -11.46 -15.03
C PHE A 544 -10.16 -11.13 -16.47
N PHE A 545 -9.19 -10.23 -16.67
CA PHE A 545 -8.69 -9.87 -18.00
C PHE A 545 -8.14 -11.06 -18.80
N LYS A 546 -7.43 -12.01 -18.16
CA LYS A 546 -6.94 -13.25 -18.81
C LYS A 546 -8.07 -14.19 -19.25
N GLN A 547 -9.15 -14.26 -18.48
CA GLN A 547 -10.31 -15.09 -18.79
C GLN A 547 -11.20 -14.49 -19.89
N PHE A 548 -11.05 -13.20 -20.19
CA PHE A 548 -11.78 -12.54 -21.28
C PHE A 548 -11.28 -13.03 -22.64
N GLN A 549 -12.03 -13.93 -23.26
CA GLN A 549 -11.89 -14.17 -24.69
C GLN A 549 -12.65 -13.06 -25.42
N ILE A 550 -11.92 -12.15 -26.07
CA ILE A 550 -12.50 -11.27 -27.08
C ILE A 550 -12.80 -12.16 -28.30
N ARG A 551 -13.88 -12.94 -28.25
CA ARG A 551 -14.28 -13.82 -29.36
C ARG A 551 -14.85 -12.93 -30.47
N ALA A 552 -14.03 -12.71 -31.48
CA ALA A 552 -14.39 -12.17 -32.80
C ALA A 552 -15.43 -11.03 -32.82
N LEU A 553 -14.94 -9.79 -32.74
CA LEU A 553 -15.41 -8.56 -33.42
C LEU A 553 -16.88 -8.12 -33.31
N LYS A 554 -17.81 -8.86 -32.69
CA LYS A 554 -19.23 -8.47 -32.67
C LYS A 554 -19.62 -7.55 -31.52
N ILE A 555 -18.94 -7.64 -30.36
CA ILE A 555 -19.27 -6.82 -29.18
C ILE A 555 -17.97 -6.31 -28.55
N VAL A 556 -17.89 -5.00 -28.33
CA VAL A 556 -16.76 -4.32 -27.67
C VAL A 556 -17.06 -4.26 -26.17
N PRO A 557 -16.22 -4.87 -25.29
CA PRO A 557 -16.42 -4.74 -23.85
C PRO A 557 -16.19 -3.31 -23.38
N GLU A 558 -17.03 -2.86 -22.45
CA GLU A 558 -17.02 -1.51 -21.92
C GLU A 558 -16.48 -1.50 -20.48
N ILE A 559 -15.47 -0.65 -20.22
CA ILE A 559 -14.81 -0.54 -18.91
C ILE A 559 -14.99 0.88 -18.39
N PHE A 560 -15.52 0.98 -17.18
CA PHE A 560 -15.76 2.25 -16.51
C PHE A 560 -14.97 2.35 -15.21
N PHE A 561 -14.04 3.31 -15.14
CA PHE A 561 -13.22 3.54 -13.96
C PHE A 561 -13.80 4.66 -13.08
N ILE A 562 -14.07 4.34 -11.82
CA ILE A 562 -14.49 5.30 -10.79
C ILE A 562 -13.29 5.56 -9.88
N LEU A 563 -12.74 6.77 -9.93
CA LEU A 563 -11.52 7.14 -9.21
C LEU A 563 -11.78 8.31 -8.29
N GLU A 564 -11.19 8.37 -7.10
CA GLU A 564 -11.24 9.61 -6.31
C GLU A 564 -10.32 10.71 -6.86
N ASN A 565 -9.23 10.31 -7.50
CA ASN A 565 -8.29 11.19 -8.19
C ASN A 565 -7.71 10.46 -9.40
N MET A 566 -7.56 11.15 -10.53
CA MET A 566 -6.87 10.58 -11.68
C MET A 566 -5.36 10.69 -11.49
N THR A 567 -4.67 9.56 -11.54
CA THR A 567 -3.23 9.46 -11.22
C THR A 567 -2.42 8.85 -12.34
N ILE A 568 -2.96 7.82 -13.00
CA ILE A 568 -2.37 7.17 -14.18
C ILE A 568 -3.44 6.96 -15.26
N PRO A 569 -3.05 6.93 -16.54
CA PRO A 569 -3.95 6.57 -17.63
C PRO A 569 -4.11 5.05 -17.74
N PHE A 570 -5.23 4.48 -17.26
CA PHE A 570 -5.50 3.03 -17.34
C PHE A 570 -5.61 2.52 -18.79
N GLU A 571 -5.84 3.42 -19.74
CA GLU A 571 -5.79 3.17 -21.19
C GLU A 571 -4.43 2.63 -21.68
N LEU A 572 -3.34 2.99 -21.00
CA LEU A 572 -1.97 2.58 -21.34
C LEU A 572 -1.56 1.22 -20.76
N ILE A 573 -2.47 0.51 -20.10
CA ILE A 573 -2.21 -0.85 -19.63
C ILE A 573 -2.05 -1.79 -20.82
N TYR A 574 -1.08 -2.70 -20.75
CA TYR A 574 -0.75 -3.64 -21.83
C TYR A 574 -0.84 -5.10 -21.36
N ASP A 575 -1.80 -5.84 -21.91
CA ASP A 575 -2.04 -7.27 -21.65
C ASP A 575 -2.03 -8.08 -22.96
N ASN A 576 -0.87 -8.04 -23.63
CA ASN A 576 -0.64 -8.46 -25.03
C ASN A 576 -1.09 -7.45 -26.08
N ASN A 577 -1.96 -6.51 -25.73
CA ASN A 577 -2.21 -5.29 -26.50
C ASN A 577 -2.61 -4.16 -25.54
N PHE A 578 -2.59 -2.90 -25.98
CA PHE A 578 -3.03 -1.79 -25.14
C PHE A 578 -4.55 -1.81 -24.91
N PHE A 579 -4.96 -1.51 -23.68
CA PHE A 579 -6.37 -1.43 -23.30
C PHE A 579 -7.17 -0.47 -24.19
N LEU A 580 -6.57 0.66 -24.56
CA LEU A 580 -7.17 1.65 -25.48
C LEU A 580 -7.48 1.12 -26.90
N LEU A 581 -6.98 -0.07 -27.25
CA LEU A 581 -7.21 -0.74 -28.54
C LEU A 581 -8.10 -1.98 -28.41
N LYS A 582 -8.49 -2.35 -27.19
CA LYS A 582 -9.31 -3.53 -26.89
C LYS A 582 -10.68 -3.16 -26.35
N TYR A 583 -10.77 -2.09 -25.56
CA TYR A 583 -11.92 -1.80 -24.73
C TYR A 583 -12.44 -0.38 -24.96
N SER A 584 -13.75 -0.23 -24.82
CA SER A 584 -14.41 1.07 -24.73
C SER A 584 -14.28 1.58 -23.30
N ILE A 585 -13.48 2.62 -23.05
CA ILE A 585 -13.08 3.04 -21.70
C ILE A 585 -13.64 4.42 -21.36
N GLY A 586 -14.20 4.58 -20.15
CA GLY A 586 -14.61 5.87 -19.60
C GLY A 586 -14.21 6.04 -18.13
N TYR A 587 -14.13 7.30 -17.69
CA TYR A 587 -13.72 7.66 -16.33
C TYR A 587 -14.75 8.57 -15.64
N ILE A 588 -14.93 8.39 -14.33
CA ILE A 588 -15.55 9.39 -13.47
C ILE A 588 -14.69 9.63 -12.25
N ILE A 589 -14.53 10.91 -11.89
CA ILE A 589 -13.73 11.32 -10.74
C ILE A 589 -14.67 11.75 -9.62
N GLY A 590 -14.63 11.08 -8.45
CA GLY A 590 -15.49 11.40 -7.30
C GLY A 590 -16.20 10.20 -6.69
N GLU A 591 -17.27 10.47 -5.93
CA GLU A 591 -17.99 9.47 -5.10
C GLU A 591 -19.42 9.11 -5.59
N PRO A 592 -19.66 8.71 -6.85
CA PRO A 592 -20.87 7.93 -7.09
C PRO A 592 -20.70 6.55 -6.42
N PRO A 593 -21.66 6.08 -5.59
CA PRO A 593 -21.66 4.70 -5.11
C PRO A 593 -21.81 3.73 -6.30
N LEU A 594 -21.20 2.54 -6.22
CA LEU A 594 -21.29 1.51 -7.27
C LEU A 594 -22.74 1.13 -7.65
N GLY A 595 -23.67 1.25 -6.70
CA GLY A 595 -25.11 1.01 -6.91
C GLY A 595 -25.87 2.17 -7.53
N GLY A 596 -25.26 3.35 -7.68
CA GLY A 596 -25.87 4.54 -8.29
C GLY A 596 -25.58 4.71 -9.77
N VAL A 597 -24.69 3.89 -10.35
CA VAL A 597 -24.46 3.84 -11.80
C VAL A 597 -25.47 2.87 -12.40
N THR A 598 -26.51 3.40 -13.04
CA THR A 598 -27.44 2.62 -13.85
C THR A 598 -26.76 2.26 -15.16
N PHE A 599 -26.77 0.97 -15.50
CA PHE A 599 -26.44 0.54 -16.85
C PHE A 599 -27.65 0.89 -17.71
N ASP A 600 -27.48 1.81 -18.65
CA ASP A 600 -28.54 2.11 -19.61
C ASP A 600 -28.62 0.92 -20.58
N TYR A 601 -29.72 0.16 -20.49
CA TYR A 601 -29.99 -1.00 -21.33
C TYR A 601 -30.35 -0.53 -22.74
N HIS A 602 -29.36 -0.36 -23.59
CA HIS A 602 -29.57 -0.41 -25.03
C HIS A 602 -28.91 -1.68 -25.55
N THR A 603 -29.72 -2.71 -25.80
CA THR A 603 -29.33 -3.75 -26.74
C THR A 603 -29.09 -3.05 -28.07
N ASP A 604 -27.85 -3.06 -28.56
CA ASP A 604 -27.57 -2.81 -29.96
C ASP A 604 -28.21 -3.96 -30.76
N THR A 605 -29.53 -3.91 -30.94
CA THR A 605 -30.13 -4.58 -32.08
C THR A 605 -29.58 -3.88 -33.31
N LEU A 606 -29.13 -4.69 -34.28
CA LEU A 606 -28.71 -4.28 -35.63
C LEU A 606 -29.90 -3.71 -36.42
N ASP A 607 -30.76 -2.92 -35.79
CA ASP A 607 -31.80 -2.17 -36.47
C ASP A 607 -31.14 -0.92 -37.04
N GLU A 608 -31.34 -0.67 -38.33
CA GLU A 608 -30.87 0.52 -39.04
C GLU A 608 -31.41 1.78 -38.35
N VAL A 609 -30.66 2.31 -37.38
CA VAL A 609 -30.92 3.63 -36.81
C VAL A 609 -30.63 4.64 -37.91
N LYS A 610 -31.70 5.25 -38.44
CA LYS A 610 -31.57 6.36 -39.38
C LYS A 610 -30.73 7.47 -38.74
N PRO A 611 -29.80 8.09 -39.48
CA PRO A 611 -29.03 9.22 -38.96
C PRO A 611 -29.96 10.31 -38.43
N HIS A 612 -29.58 10.94 -37.31
CA HIS A 612 -30.29 12.07 -36.76
C HIS A 612 -30.09 13.28 -37.69
N ASP A 613 -31.15 13.72 -38.37
CA ASP A 613 -31.11 14.83 -39.34
C ASP A 613 -30.94 16.24 -38.70
N ASP A 614 -30.67 16.33 -37.39
CA ASP A 614 -30.69 17.58 -36.61
C ASP A 614 -29.46 17.77 -35.69
N ILE A 615 -28.26 17.32 -36.08
CA ILE A 615 -27.03 17.56 -35.28
C ILE A 615 -26.48 18.96 -35.55
N SER A 616 -26.24 19.70 -34.46
CA SER A 616 -25.66 21.04 -34.46
C SER A 616 -24.36 21.09 -33.66
N VAL A 617 -23.41 21.89 -34.15
CA VAL A 617 -22.06 21.98 -33.59
C VAL A 617 -21.71 23.41 -33.19
N LEU A 618 -21.19 23.57 -31.97
CA LEU A 618 -20.60 24.81 -31.48
C LEU A 618 -19.08 24.65 -31.36
N ILE A 619 -18.31 25.47 -32.06
CA ILE A 619 -16.85 25.53 -31.95
C ILE A 619 -16.46 26.82 -31.23
N ILE A 620 -15.68 26.70 -30.17
CA ILE A 620 -15.26 27.82 -29.31
C ILE A 620 -13.74 27.96 -29.34
N ASP A 621 -13.27 29.09 -29.86
CA ASP A 621 -11.86 29.49 -29.84
C ASP A 621 -11.52 30.25 -28.56
N CYS A 622 -10.64 29.69 -27.73
CA CYS A 622 -10.01 30.33 -26.59
C CYS A 622 -8.48 30.15 -26.65
N THR A 623 -7.91 30.17 -27.86
CA THR A 623 -6.46 29.99 -28.09
C THR A 623 -5.62 31.18 -27.67
N ASN A 624 -6.26 32.31 -27.32
CA ASN A 624 -5.60 33.57 -27.00
C ASN A 624 -4.73 34.07 -28.16
N SER A 625 -5.21 33.92 -29.39
CA SER A 625 -4.49 34.28 -30.62
C SER A 625 -4.28 35.80 -30.80
N ILE A 626 -5.06 36.63 -30.11
CA ILE A 626 -5.01 38.11 -30.21
C ILE A 626 -4.47 38.75 -28.91
N ASN A 627 -4.91 38.27 -27.74
CA ASN A 627 -4.55 38.78 -26.42
C ASN A 627 -4.57 37.63 -25.39
N PRO A 628 -3.83 37.72 -24.25
CA PRO A 628 -3.03 38.88 -23.81
C PRO A 628 -1.62 38.92 -24.39
N LEU A 629 -1.12 40.13 -24.60
CA LEU A 629 0.22 40.43 -25.13
C LEU A 629 1.15 40.98 -24.03
N LYS A 630 2.42 40.60 -24.04
CA LYS A 630 3.50 41.21 -23.25
C LYS A 630 4.54 41.84 -24.16
N TRP A 631 5.24 42.86 -23.66
CA TRP A 631 6.42 43.40 -24.34
C TRP A 631 7.55 42.38 -24.30
N ASN A 632 8.15 42.07 -25.45
CA ASN A 632 9.38 41.30 -25.54
C ASN A 632 10.53 42.21 -26.02
N GLU A 633 11.45 42.48 -25.10
CA GLU A 633 12.63 43.32 -25.33
C GLU A 633 13.54 42.80 -26.46
N SER A 634 13.64 41.47 -26.65
CA SER A 634 14.55 40.92 -27.66
C SER A 634 14.07 41.15 -29.09
N ILE A 635 12.75 41.25 -29.30
CA ILE A 635 12.13 41.50 -30.61
C ILE A 635 11.57 42.92 -30.73
N ASN A 636 11.68 43.72 -29.66
CA ASN A 636 11.19 45.10 -29.57
C ASN A 636 9.71 45.25 -30.00
N ASN A 637 8.90 44.25 -29.68
CA ASN A 637 7.50 44.16 -30.08
C ASN A 637 6.67 43.44 -29.00
N LYS A 638 5.36 43.59 -29.07
CA LYS A 638 4.41 42.82 -28.26
C LYS A 638 4.31 41.38 -28.79
N GLU A 639 4.43 40.40 -27.91
CA GLU A 639 4.23 38.97 -28.20
C GLU A 639 3.14 38.37 -27.31
N LEU A 640 2.52 37.29 -27.77
CA LEU A 640 1.52 36.54 -26.99
C LEU A 640 2.14 35.97 -25.71
N ILE A 641 1.43 36.10 -24.59
CA ILE A 641 1.86 35.53 -23.31
C ILE A 641 1.66 34.00 -23.30
N PHE A 642 0.58 33.52 -23.96
CA PHE A 642 0.16 32.10 -23.95
C PHE A 642 -0.06 31.58 -25.38
N PRO A 643 1.01 31.47 -26.20
CA PRO A 643 0.86 31.01 -27.58
C PRO A 643 0.42 29.54 -27.64
N PHE A 644 -0.62 29.25 -28.44
CA PHE A 644 -1.08 27.89 -28.73
C PHE A 644 -1.12 27.65 -30.25
N PHE A 645 0.05 27.61 -30.90
CA PHE A 645 0.18 27.51 -32.37
C PHE A 645 -0.60 26.32 -32.98
N GLY A 646 -0.46 25.12 -32.42
CA GLY A 646 -1.22 23.94 -32.90
C GLY A 646 -2.73 24.05 -32.69
N GLY A 647 -3.20 24.89 -31.75
CA GLY A 647 -4.62 25.14 -31.54
C GLY A 647 -5.26 25.90 -32.70
N THR A 648 -4.55 26.86 -33.31
CA THR A 648 -5.06 27.60 -34.47
C THR A 648 -5.22 26.68 -35.69
N GLU A 649 -4.25 25.79 -35.92
CA GLU A 649 -4.33 24.80 -37.00
C GLU A 649 -5.50 23.83 -36.78
N GLU A 650 -5.71 23.40 -35.54
CA GLU A 650 -6.80 22.50 -35.18
C GLU A 650 -8.18 23.13 -35.30
N LEU A 651 -8.31 24.41 -34.91
CA LEU A 651 -9.55 25.16 -35.09
C LEU A 651 -9.96 25.18 -36.57
N ASN A 652 -9.02 25.47 -37.46
CA ASN A 652 -9.25 25.49 -38.91
C ASN A 652 -9.62 24.09 -39.43
N TYR A 653 -8.87 23.06 -39.01
CA TYR A 653 -9.11 21.68 -39.42
C TYR A 653 -10.50 21.18 -39.01
N ILE A 654 -10.89 21.34 -37.74
CA ILE A 654 -12.18 20.88 -37.22
C ILE A 654 -13.35 21.65 -37.84
N THR A 655 -13.18 22.96 -38.05
CA THR A 655 -14.19 23.77 -38.75
C THR A 655 -14.43 23.26 -40.18
N ASN A 656 -13.35 23.00 -40.92
CA ASN A 656 -13.44 22.44 -42.27
C ASN A 656 -14.02 21.02 -42.28
N PHE A 657 -13.64 20.19 -41.32
CA PHE A 657 -14.15 18.83 -41.19
C PHE A 657 -15.68 18.82 -41.05
N PHE A 658 -16.22 19.60 -40.10
CA PHE A 658 -17.66 19.62 -39.85
C PHE A 658 -18.45 20.27 -40.98
N ASN A 659 -17.92 21.30 -41.65
CA ASN A 659 -18.56 21.89 -42.83
C ASN A 659 -18.78 20.90 -43.98
N ASN A 660 -18.04 19.79 -43.99
CA ASN A 660 -18.08 18.77 -45.03
C ASN A 660 -18.83 17.49 -44.61
N GLN A 661 -19.50 17.46 -43.45
CA GLN A 661 -20.31 16.30 -43.02
C GLN A 661 -21.78 16.52 -43.35
N GLU A 662 -22.43 15.52 -43.95
CA GLU A 662 -23.84 15.60 -44.36
C GLU A 662 -24.79 15.55 -43.16
N GLU A 663 -24.38 14.93 -42.06
CA GLU A 663 -25.15 14.76 -40.83
C GLU A 663 -25.28 16.06 -40.01
N ILE A 664 -24.56 17.12 -40.38
CA ILE A 664 -24.51 18.37 -39.62
C ILE A 664 -25.38 19.44 -40.27
N LYS A 665 -26.39 19.89 -39.52
CA LYS A 665 -27.36 20.88 -39.97
C LYS A 665 -26.86 22.31 -39.80
N GLU A 666 -26.22 22.60 -38.67
CA GLU A 666 -25.76 23.94 -38.31
C GLU A 666 -24.42 23.90 -37.58
N ILE A 667 -23.53 24.82 -37.94
CA ILE A 667 -22.24 25.02 -37.28
C ILE A 667 -22.13 26.48 -36.86
N VAL A 668 -21.93 26.70 -35.56
CA VAL A 668 -21.65 28.02 -34.99
C VAL A 668 -20.18 28.05 -34.57
N VAL A 669 -19.40 28.94 -35.18
CA VAL A 669 -17.98 29.13 -34.85
C VAL A 669 -17.80 30.46 -34.14
N LEU A 670 -17.41 30.41 -32.87
CA LEU A 670 -17.01 31.58 -32.09
C LEU A 670 -15.49 31.71 -32.17
N SER A 671 -15.00 32.55 -33.09
CA SER A 671 -13.56 32.81 -33.28
C SER A 671 -13.24 34.30 -33.39
N GLY A 672 -11.99 34.67 -33.11
CA GLY A 672 -11.54 36.06 -33.17
C GLY A 672 -12.37 36.99 -32.27
N GLU A 673 -12.87 38.10 -32.83
CA GLU A 673 -13.67 39.10 -32.11
C GLU A 673 -15.03 38.59 -31.65
N TYR A 674 -15.55 37.50 -32.21
CA TYR A 674 -16.84 36.91 -31.83
C TYR A 674 -16.73 35.96 -30.63
N SER A 675 -15.52 35.52 -30.28
CA SER A 675 -15.27 34.65 -29.12
C SER A 675 -15.12 35.45 -27.82
N THR A 676 -16.19 36.16 -27.46
CA THR A 676 -16.29 36.94 -26.21
C THR A 676 -16.98 36.13 -25.12
N ARG A 677 -16.74 36.45 -23.84
CA ARG A 677 -17.39 35.75 -22.71
C ARG A 677 -18.91 35.71 -22.86
N ASN A 678 -19.53 36.83 -23.23
CA ASN A 678 -21.00 36.93 -23.34
C ASN A 678 -21.55 36.09 -24.50
N HIS A 679 -20.86 36.03 -25.64
CA HIS A 679 -21.27 35.20 -26.77
C HIS A 679 -21.11 33.71 -26.45
N ILE A 680 -20.02 33.32 -25.80
CA ILE A 680 -19.80 31.94 -25.36
C ILE A 680 -20.93 31.50 -24.41
N ILE A 681 -21.17 32.25 -23.33
CA ILE A 681 -22.20 31.88 -22.35
C ILE A 681 -23.61 31.88 -22.97
N SER A 682 -23.95 32.85 -23.82
CA SER A 682 -25.27 32.88 -24.46
C SER A 682 -25.48 31.69 -25.41
N GLN A 683 -24.48 31.31 -26.20
CA GLN A 683 -24.58 30.10 -27.04
C GLN A 683 -24.69 28.82 -26.22
N LEU A 684 -23.98 28.74 -25.09
CA LEU A 684 -24.12 27.61 -24.17
C LEU A 684 -25.52 27.56 -23.55
N VAL A 685 -26.13 28.68 -23.16
CA VAL A 685 -27.49 28.74 -22.58
C VAL A 685 -28.60 28.55 -23.62
N ASN A 686 -28.34 28.81 -24.89
CA ASN A 686 -29.34 28.56 -25.94
C ASN A 686 -29.67 27.07 -26.10
N GLY A 687 -28.74 26.18 -25.72
CA GLY A 687 -29.00 24.74 -25.56
C GLY A 687 -29.31 23.97 -26.83
N ASN A 688 -29.08 24.56 -28.01
CA ASN A 688 -29.41 23.96 -29.30
C ASN A 688 -28.27 23.13 -29.88
N HIS A 689 -27.19 22.85 -29.15
CA HIS A 689 -25.95 22.25 -29.67
C HIS A 689 -25.76 20.81 -29.18
N SER A 690 -25.62 19.86 -30.10
CA SER A 690 -25.34 18.44 -29.76
C SER A 690 -23.86 18.20 -29.50
N ILE A 691 -22.96 18.95 -30.16
CA ILE A 691 -21.50 18.86 -29.97
C ILE A 691 -20.95 20.24 -29.65
N ILE A 692 -20.09 20.33 -28.63
CA ILE A 692 -19.38 21.55 -28.28
C ILE A 692 -17.88 21.27 -28.24
N HIS A 693 -17.13 21.89 -29.14
CA HIS A 693 -15.69 21.72 -29.28
C HIS A 693 -14.96 22.98 -28.79
N PHE A 694 -14.21 22.86 -27.70
CA PHE A 694 -13.34 23.90 -27.18
C PHE A 694 -11.90 23.71 -27.67
N VAL A 695 -11.31 24.77 -28.22
CA VAL A 695 -9.87 24.83 -28.54
C VAL A 695 -9.27 26.00 -27.78
N GLY A 696 -8.45 25.77 -26.75
CA GLY A 696 -7.91 26.90 -26.00
C GLY A 696 -7.00 26.63 -24.80
N ASN A 697 -6.64 27.70 -24.10
CA ASN A 697 -5.79 27.63 -22.90
C ASN A 697 -6.64 27.60 -21.62
N ILE A 698 -6.45 26.59 -20.77
CA ILE A 698 -7.07 26.49 -19.46
C ILE A 698 -6.12 26.95 -18.37
N PHE A 699 -6.59 27.81 -17.49
CA PHE A 699 -5.91 28.25 -16.29
C PHE A 699 -6.47 27.50 -15.07
N TYR A 700 -5.67 26.55 -14.57
CA TYR A 700 -6.04 25.69 -13.45
C TYR A 700 -5.90 26.41 -12.11
N SER A 701 -7.00 26.48 -11.36
CA SER A 701 -7.04 27.03 -10.01
C SER A 701 -6.87 25.92 -8.97
N LYS A 702 -5.68 25.83 -8.38
CA LYS A 702 -5.37 24.82 -7.35
C LYS A 702 -6.28 24.89 -6.12
N TRP A 703 -6.69 26.10 -5.74
CA TRP A 703 -7.50 26.32 -4.53
C TRP A 703 -8.99 26.07 -4.76
N ASN A 704 -9.44 26.16 -6.01
CA ASN A 704 -10.81 25.89 -6.40
C ASN A 704 -10.82 25.40 -7.86
N PRO A 705 -10.60 24.09 -8.10
CA PRO A 705 -10.52 23.52 -9.45
C PRO A 705 -11.74 23.82 -10.31
N TYR A 706 -12.94 23.88 -9.73
CA TYR A 706 -14.18 24.21 -10.43
C TYR A 706 -14.23 25.65 -10.96
N LYS A 707 -13.43 26.56 -10.39
CA LYS A 707 -13.20 27.92 -10.92
C LYS A 707 -11.99 28.02 -11.85
N SER A 708 -11.45 26.90 -12.33
CA SER A 708 -10.54 26.94 -13.47
C SER A 708 -11.26 27.55 -14.67
N PHE A 709 -10.51 28.15 -15.60
CA PHE A 709 -11.12 29.00 -16.62
C PHE A 709 -10.38 29.04 -17.94
N PHE A 710 -11.10 29.41 -18.99
CA PHE A 710 -10.57 29.92 -20.25
C PHE A 710 -10.47 31.45 -20.18
N LEU A 711 -9.47 32.00 -20.87
CA LEU A 711 -9.45 33.41 -21.23
C LEU A 711 -10.06 33.55 -22.62
N ALA A 712 -11.21 34.21 -22.72
CA ALA A 712 -11.83 34.55 -23.99
C ALA A 712 -11.02 35.64 -24.72
N ASN A 713 -11.32 35.89 -26.00
CA ASN A 713 -10.53 36.81 -26.84
C ASN A 713 -10.72 38.29 -26.44
N ASP A 714 -11.76 38.62 -25.67
CA ASP A 714 -11.99 39.91 -25.01
C ASP A 714 -11.23 40.06 -23.67
N ASN A 715 -10.36 39.10 -23.31
CA ASN A 715 -9.67 38.97 -22.02
C ASN A 715 -10.59 38.74 -20.81
N GLU A 716 -11.87 38.47 -21.02
CA GLU A 716 -12.78 38.09 -19.94
C GLU A 716 -12.66 36.60 -19.61
N ILE A 717 -13.04 36.26 -18.39
CA ILE A 717 -12.88 34.91 -17.83
C ILE A 717 -14.16 34.09 -18.07
N VAL A 718 -14.01 32.91 -18.65
CA VAL A 718 -15.07 31.89 -18.74
C VAL A 718 -14.69 30.71 -17.85
N THR A 719 -15.33 30.57 -16.70
CA THR A 719 -15.05 29.50 -15.74
C THR A 719 -15.77 28.20 -16.08
N PHE A 720 -15.19 27.05 -15.66
CA PHE A 720 -15.87 25.75 -15.74
C PHE A 720 -17.18 25.72 -14.93
N TYR A 721 -17.27 26.48 -13.83
CA TYR A 721 -18.52 26.72 -13.11
C TYR A 721 -19.59 27.33 -14.02
N GLU A 722 -19.27 28.41 -14.74
CA GLU A 722 -20.22 29.08 -15.62
C GLU A 722 -20.63 28.20 -16.80
N ILE A 723 -19.68 27.47 -17.39
CA ILE A 723 -19.97 26.48 -18.43
C ILE A 723 -20.96 25.45 -17.91
N ASN A 724 -20.69 24.84 -16.74
CA ASN A 724 -21.56 23.83 -16.15
C ASN A 724 -22.95 24.41 -15.79
N GLN A 725 -23.03 25.63 -15.25
CA GLN A 725 -24.31 26.29 -14.96
C GLN A 725 -25.10 26.61 -16.24
N ALA A 726 -24.43 27.05 -17.31
CA ALA A 726 -25.07 27.31 -18.60
C ALA A 726 -25.67 26.02 -19.18
N LEU A 727 -24.93 24.91 -19.13
CA LEU A 727 -25.41 23.61 -19.59
C LEU A 727 -26.60 23.09 -18.76
N LYS A 728 -26.63 23.35 -17.45
CA LYS A 728 -27.75 22.98 -16.56
C LYS A 728 -29.05 23.72 -16.85
N GLN A 729 -28.96 24.93 -17.38
CA GLN A 729 -30.13 25.71 -17.76
C GLN A 729 -30.82 25.12 -19.01
N ASN A 730 -30.13 24.23 -19.72
CA ASN A 730 -30.66 23.51 -20.88
C ASN A 730 -31.26 22.16 -20.45
N GLY A 731 -32.57 22.02 -20.60
CA GLY A 731 -33.26 20.76 -20.29
C GLY A 731 -33.43 19.80 -21.48
N ASN A 732 -33.17 20.26 -22.72
CA ASN A 732 -33.63 19.55 -23.92
C ASN A 732 -32.54 18.70 -24.60
N ILE A 733 -31.29 19.18 -24.66
CA ILE A 733 -30.18 18.49 -25.35
C ILE A 733 -28.99 18.43 -24.40
N HIS A 734 -28.37 17.25 -24.27
CA HIS A 734 -27.14 17.06 -23.53
C HIS A 734 -25.95 17.03 -24.50
N PRO A 735 -25.10 18.06 -24.53
CA PRO A 735 -24.02 18.09 -25.50
C PRO A 735 -22.92 17.08 -25.16
N PHE A 736 -22.24 16.59 -26.19
CA PHE A 736 -20.90 16.03 -26.06
C PHE A 736 -19.88 17.17 -26.04
N LEU A 737 -18.96 17.16 -25.08
CA LEU A 737 -17.92 18.18 -24.94
C LEU A 737 -16.56 17.62 -25.38
N PHE A 738 -15.85 18.39 -26.19
CA PHE A 738 -14.47 18.10 -26.54
C PHE A 738 -13.57 19.25 -26.09
N PHE A 739 -12.67 18.99 -25.14
CA PHE A 739 -11.68 19.95 -24.64
C PHE A 739 -10.31 19.66 -25.23
N ASN A 740 -10.03 20.31 -26.34
CA ASN A 740 -8.67 20.45 -26.79
C ASN A 740 -8.01 21.64 -26.09
N SER A 741 -7.18 21.37 -25.09
CA SER A 741 -6.61 22.47 -24.32
C SER A 741 -5.19 22.26 -23.82
N GLN A 742 -4.48 23.38 -23.68
CA GLN A 742 -3.24 23.43 -22.92
C GLN A 742 -3.55 23.92 -21.49
N LEU A 743 -2.93 23.31 -20.48
CA LEU A 743 -3.13 23.71 -19.09
C LEU A 743 -1.95 24.56 -18.56
N PHE A 744 -2.30 25.69 -17.97
CA PHE A 744 -1.42 26.60 -17.24
C PHE A 744 -1.86 26.67 -15.77
N ASP A 745 -0.93 26.99 -14.87
CA ASP A 745 -1.30 27.44 -13.53
C ASP A 745 -1.74 28.92 -13.58
N VAL A 746 -2.35 29.41 -12.50
CA VAL A 746 -2.77 30.83 -12.38
C VAL A 746 -1.61 31.83 -12.48
N LYS A 747 -0.36 31.39 -12.47
CA LYS A 747 0.83 32.23 -12.68
C LYS A 747 1.32 32.19 -14.13
N GLY A 748 0.62 31.48 -15.01
CA GLY A 748 0.97 31.35 -16.42
C GLY A 748 2.04 30.30 -16.72
N LYS A 749 2.36 29.41 -15.78
CA LYS A 749 3.32 28.32 -16.03
C LYS A 749 2.60 27.08 -16.55
N LYS A 750 3.06 26.54 -17.67
CA LYS A 750 2.53 25.30 -18.25
C LYS A 750 2.64 24.13 -17.25
N ILE A 751 1.54 23.42 -17.06
CA ILE A 751 1.42 22.31 -16.12
C ILE A 751 1.89 21.02 -16.80
N ARG A 752 2.73 20.24 -16.10
CA ARG A 752 3.25 18.96 -16.60
C ARG A 752 2.30 17.77 -16.37
N ASN A 753 1.60 17.73 -15.24
CA ASN A 753 0.66 16.64 -14.93
C ASN A 753 -0.78 17.06 -15.29
N VAL A 754 -1.07 17.13 -16.58
CA VAL A 754 -2.38 17.56 -17.12
C VAL A 754 -3.49 16.63 -16.66
N LEU A 755 -3.26 15.31 -16.73
CA LEU A 755 -4.20 14.25 -16.33
C LEU A 755 -4.85 14.53 -14.97
N ARG A 756 -4.01 14.67 -13.93
CA ARG A 756 -4.49 14.89 -12.57
C ARG A 756 -5.22 16.22 -12.43
N ARG A 757 -4.70 17.29 -13.03
CA ARG A 757 -5.27 18.64 -12.89
C ARG A 757 -6.60 18.76 -13.60
N PHE A 758 -6.74 18.17 -14.78
CA PHE A 758 -8.00 18.15 -15.48
C PHE A 758 -9.01 17.24 -14.76
N GLY A 759 -8.57 16.09 -14.22
CA GLY A 759 -9.39 15.25 -13.35
C GLY A 759 -9.93 16.00 -12.12
N ASP A 760 -9.12 16.87 -11.50
CA ASP A 760 -9.58 17.73 -10.39
C ASP A 760 -10.72 18.70 -10.84
N ILE A 761 -10.69 19.19 -12.09
CA ILE A 761 -11.76 20.04 -12.66
C ILE A 761 -13.02 19.19 -12.91
N MET A 762 -12.85 17.99 -13.48
CA MET A 762 -13.94 17.08 -13.85
C MET A 762 -14.67 16.49 -12.64
N LYS A 763 -14.04 16.45 -11.47
CA LYS A 763 -14.64 15.97 -10.22
C LYS A 763 -15.90 16.75 -9.81
N ASP A 764 -15.89 18.07 -10.03
CA ASP A 764 -16.99 18.97 -9.68
C ASP A 764 -17.89 19.28 -10.90
N PHE A 765 -17.62 18.66 -12.05
CA PHE A 765 -18.42 18.81 -13.25
C PHE A 765 -19.63 17.87 -13.22
N ASP A 766 -20.80 18.35 -13.67
CA ASP A 766 -22.03 17.57 -13.59
C ASP A 766 -22.23 16.75 -14.87
N HIS A 767 -21.82 15.49 -14.83
CA HIS A 767 -21.88 14.56 -15.96
C HIS A 767 -23.29 14.13 -16.36
N ASN A 768 -24.33 14.57 -15.63
CA ASN A 768 -25.72 14.28 -15.99
C ASN A 768 -26.23 15.19 -17.11
N TYR A 769 -25.66 16.40 -17.25
CA TYR A 769 -26.08 17.38 -18.26
C TYR A 769 -25.22 17.35 -19.51
N THR A 770 -24.36 16.34 -19.63
CA THR A 770 -23.56 16.09 -20.82
C THR A 770 -23.72 14.64 -21.25
N THR A 771 -23.53 14.42 -22.54
CA THR A 771 -23.48 13.06 -23.06
C THR A 771 -22.12 12.44 -22.73
N GLY A 772 -21.06 13.25 -22.70
CA GLY A 772 -19.73 12.88 -22.19
C GLY A 772 -18.69 13.93 -22.57
N ILE A 773 -17.45 13.74 -22.11
CA ILE A 773 -16.41 14.75 -22.21
C ILE A 773 -15.10 14.08 -22.65
N ILE A 774 -14.56 14.44 -23.80
CA ILE A 774 -13.17 14.11 -24.14
C ILE A 774 -12.26 15.28 -23.79
N ALA A 775 -11.11 14.98 -23.19
CA ALA A 775 -10.03 15.96 -23.05
C ALA A 775 -8.69 15.38 -23.51
N ARG A 776 -7.84 16.22 -24.10
CA ARG A 776 -6.47 15.83 -24.46
C ARG A 776 -5.52 16.08 -23.30
N SER A 777 -4.90 15.01 -22.80
CA SER A 777 -3.86 15.06 -21.77
C SER A 777 -2.55 15.66 -22.28
N ILE A 778 -2.30 15.57 -23.59
CA ILE A 778 -1.15 16.17 -24.27
C ILE A 778 -1.68 16.88 -25.53
N PRO A 779 -1.57 18.22 -25.63
CA PRO A 779 -2.10 18.99 -26.75
C PRO A 779 -1.13 18.99 -27.94
N ILE A 780 -0.85 17.81 -28.49
CA ILE A 780 -0.13 17.65 -29.76
C ILE A 780 -1.17 17.75 -30.89
N PHE A 781 -0.82 18.46 -31.96
CA PHE A 781 -1.62 18.49 -33.18
C PHE A 781 -0.73 18.12 -34.37
N ASP A 782 -0.95 16.93 -34.89
CA ASP A 782 -0.20 16.23 -35.94
C ASP A 782 -1.17 15.39 -36.79
N GLU A 783 -0.66 14.68 -37.79
CA GLU A 783 -1.49 13.84 -38.67
C GLU A 783 -2.25 12.75 -37.88
N GLU A 784 -1.61 12.13 -36.87
CA GLU A 784 -2.24 11.09 -36.05
C GLU A 784 -3.42 11.64 -35.25
N THR A 785 -3.25 12.77 -34.58
CA THR A 785 -4.33 13.41 -33.80
C THR A 785 -5.45 13.96 -34.68
N GLN A 786 -5.16 14.43 -35.90
CA GLN A 786 -6.18 14.81 -36.89
C GLN A 786 -7.03 13.61 -37.30
N GLU A 787 -6.38 12.50 -37.63
CA GLU A 787 -7.05 11.26 -38.03
C GLU A 787 -7.92 10.68 -36.90
N ILE A 788 -7.39 10.62 -35.67
CA ILE A 788 -8.18 10.16 -34.52
C ILE A 788 -9.39 11.07 -34.29
N SER A 789 -9.21 12.40 -34.37
CA SER A 789 -10.31 13.34 -34.11
C SER A 789 -11.42 13.24 -35.16
N SER A 790 -11.06 13.18 -36.44
CA SER A 790 -12.01 13.03 -37.54
C SER A 790 -12.73 11.68 -37.51
N ASN A 791 -11.99 10.57 -37.38
CA ASN A 791 -12.57 9.24 -37.27
C ASN A 791 -13.46 9.09 -36.03
N PHE A 792 -13.11 9.74 -34.91
CA PHE A 792 -13.94 9.76 -33.71
C PHE A 792 -15.30 10.40 -34.02
N TYR A 793 -15.32 11.60 -34.61
CA TYR A 793 -16.58 12.27 -34.93
C TYR A 793 -17.39 11.51 -35.98
N VAL A 794 -16.77 10.97 -37.03
CA VAL A 794 -17.46 10.12 -38.03
C VAL A 794 -18.15 8.94 -37.34
N ASN A 795 -17.46 8.24 -36.45
CA ASN A 795 -18.04 7.11 -35.72
C ASN A 795 -19.14 7.55 -34.75
N LEU A 796 -18.99 8.69 -34.10
CA LEU A 796 -19.96 9.27 -33.18
C LEU A 796 -21.25 9.71 -33.90
N LEU A 797 -21.13 10.37 -35.05
CA LEU A 797 -22.26 10.79 -35.91
C LEU A 797 -23.03 9.57 -36.47
N LYS A 798 -22.34 8.46 -36.70
CA LYS A 798 -22.92 7.14 -37.05
C LYS A 798 -23.55 6.40 -35.87
N SER A 799 -23.94 7.11 -34.81
CA SER A 799 -24.63 6.57 -33.62
C SER A 799 -23.83 5.50 -32.83
N SER A 800 -22.50 5.47 -32.96
CA SER A 800 -21.67 4.68 -32.03
C SER A 800 -21.68 5.34 -30.65
N SER A 801 -21.58 4.54 -29.58
CA SER A 801 -21.30 5.10 -28.25
C SER A 801 -19.95 5.80 -28.24
N GLN A 802 -19.77 6.80 -27.38
CA GLN A 802 -18.54 7.60 -27.37
C GLN A 802 -17.28 6.78 -27.13
N GLY A 803 -17.34 5.79 -26.25
CA GLY A 803 -16.19 4.93 -25.98
C GLY A 803 -15.87 4.00 -27.16
N VAL A 804 -16.90 3.49 -27.87
CA VAL A 804 -16.71 2.70 -29.11
C VAL A 804 -16.18 3.58 -30.25
N ALA A 805 -16.69 4.81 -30.38
CA ALA A 805 -16.22 5.77 -31.38
C ALA A 805 -14.73 6.09 -31.19
N LEU A 806 -14.30 6.32 -29.94
CA LEU A 806 -12.89 6.58 -29.62
C LEU A 806 -12.01 5.34 -29.85
N LEU A 807 -12.50 4.15 -29.48
CA LEU A 807 -11.80 2.90 -29.75
C LEU A 807 -11.56 2.67 -31.25
N LYS A 808 -12.61 2.79 -32.07
CA LYS A 808 -12.51 2.60 -33.52
C LYS A 808 -11.56 3.61 -34.16
N ALA A 809 -11.65 4.88 -33.77
CA ALA A 809 -10.76 5.92 -34.27
C ALA A 809 -9.27 5.60 -34.01
N ARG A 810 -8.96 5.04 -32.83
CA ARG A 810 -7.60 4.60 -32.47
C ARG A 810 -7.17 3.38 -33.30
N GLN A 811 -8.06 2.40 -33.47
CA GLN A 811 -7.79 1.19 -34.26
C GLN A 811 -7.55 1.50 -35.73
N GLU A 812 -8.35 2.39 -36.33
CA GLU A 812 -8.22 2.85 -37.71
C GLU A 812 -6.88 3.55 -37.94
N CYS A 813 -6.52 4.50 -37.06
CA CYS A 813 -5.24 5.21 -37.13
C CYS A 813 -4.04 4.25 -37.04
N ILE A 814 -4.08 3.26 -36.13
CA ILE A 814 -3.02 2.25 -36.03
C ILE A 814 -2.98 1.35 -37.25
N SER A 815 -4.14 0.91 -37.76
CA SER A 815 -4.20 0.06 -38.94
C SER A 815 -3.54 0.73 -40.14
N LYS A 816 -3.86 2.00 -40.40
CA LYS A 816 -3.26 2.77 -41.49
C LYS A 816 -1.75 2.91 -41.31
N LYS A 817 -1.29 3.19 -40.08
CA LYS A 817 0.14 3.27 -39.77
C LYS A 817 0.87 1.94 -40.00
N MET A 818 0.26 0.82 -39.63
CA MET A 818 0.81 -0.51 -39.91
C MET A 818 0.88 -0.78 -41.41
N THR A 819 -0.15 -0.40 -42.18
CA THR A 819 -0.13 -0.54 -43.64
C THR A 819 1.01 0.26 -44.27
N LEU A 820 1.21 1.52 -43.85
CA LEU A 820 2.31 2.36 -44.33
C LEU A 820 3.68 1.78 -43.98
N ALA A 821 3.87 1.30 -42.75
CA ALA A 821 5.13 0.69 -42.32
C ALA A 821 5.45 -0.58 -43.11
N ILE A 822 4.46 -1.44 -43.37
CA ILE A 822 4.62 -2.64 -44.20
C ILE A 822 4.93 -2.25 -45.66
N GLU A 823 4.29 -1.21 -46.20
CA GLU A 823 4.58 -0.71 -47.55
C GLU A 823 5.98 -0.09 -47.68
N GLU A 824 6.51 0.53 -46.62
CA GLU A 824 7.88 1.03 -46.57
C GLU A 824 8.91 -0.10 -46.45
N GLU A 825 8.68 -1.10 -45.59
CA GLU A 825 9.53 -2.30 -45.50
C GLU A 825 9.52 -3.13 -46.80
N LEU A 826 8.38 -3.23 -47.49
CA LEU A 826 8.30 -3.88 -48.79
C LEU A 826 9.04 -3.12 -49.90
N LYS A 827 9.26 -1.80 -49.74
CA LYS A 827 10.10 -0.99 -50.63
C LYS A 827 11.58 -1.12 -50.30
N ASP A 828 11.91 -1.31 -49.02
CA ASP A 828 13.27 -1.53 -48.52
C ASP A 828 13.53 -3.03 -48.28
N LEU A 829 13.61 -3.82 -49.36
CA LEU A 829 13.98 -5.24 -49.27
C LEU A 829 15.37 -5.45 -48.66
N LYS A 830 15.43 -5.66 -47.35
CA LYS A 830 16.36 -6.57 -46.69
C LYS A 830 15.57 -7.51 -45.79
N GLU A 831 15.57 -8.77 -46.19
CA GLU A 831 15.02 -9.90 -45.44
C GLU A 831 15.64 -9.98 -44.04
N GLU A 832 14.88 -9.69 -42.99
CA GLU A 832 15.01 -10.39 -41.72
C GLU A 832 13.62 -10.75 -41.19
N GLU A 833 13.36 -12.05 -41.07
CA GLU A 833 12.19 -12.62 -40.41
C GLU A 833 12.21 -12.28 -38.92
N GLY A 834 11.46 -11.26 -38.54
CA GLY A 834 11.16 -10.93 -37.16
C GLY A 834 9.74 -10.37 -37.08
N SER A 835 8.94 -10.87 -36.14
CA SER A 835 7.60 -10.35 -35.87
C SER A 835 7.65 -8.82 -35.67
N VAL A 836 6.88 -8.07 -36.46
CA VAL A 836 6.76 -6.61 -36.39
C VAL A 836 6.20 -6.24 -35.01
N ASN A 837 7.10 -5.96 -34.07
CA ASN A 837 6.75 -5.41 -32.76
C ASN A 837 6.43 -3.94 -32.99
N THR A 838 5.15 -3.58 -32.90
CA THR A 838 4.68 -2.22 -33.20
C THR A 838 5.35 -1.25 -32.25
N ASP A 839 6.25 -0.43 -32.78
CA ASP A 839 6.94 0.56 -31.97
C ASP A 839 6.03 1.78 -31.73
N LEU A 840 5.15 1.66 -30.73
CA LEU A 840 4.30 2.76 -30.26
C LEU A 840 5.11 3.88 -29.57
N ARG A 841 6.45 3.82 -29.54
CA ARG A 841 7.32 4.88 -28.96
C ARG A 841 7.05 6.28 -29.53
N ASN A 842 6.43 6.39 -30.71
CA ASN A 842 6.10 7.68 -31.33
C ASN A 842 4.65 8.16 -31.17
N SER A 843 3.70 7.40 -30.61
CA SER A 843 2.30 7.84 -30.55
C SER A 843 1.83 8.32 -29.17
N GLN A 844 2.45 9.42 -28.71
CA GLN A 844 1.83 10.21 -27.65
C GLN A 844 0.42 10.69 -28.04
N ALA A 845 0.18 10.87 -29.35
CA ALA A 845 -1.09 11.24 -29.95
C ALA A 845 -2.23 10.28 -29.58
N ILE A 846 -2.08 8.97 -29.81
CA ILE A 846 -3.14 7.96 -29.57
C ILE A 846 -3.58 7.90 -28.10
N SER A 847 -2.62 8.03 -27.19
CA SER A 847 -2.86 7.99 -25.75
C SER A 847 -3.31 9.32 -25.14
N SER A 848 -3.36 10.39 -25.93
CA SER A 848 -3.66 11.73 -25.42
C SER A 848 -5.14 11.92 -25.07
N PHE A 849 -6.06 11.26 -25.78
CA PHE A 849 -7.50 11.42 -25.64
C PHE A 849 -8.06 10.66 -24.45
N ILE A 850 -8.81 11.32 -23.57
CA ILE A 850 -9.38 10.68 -22.39
C ILE A 850 -10.86 11.00 -22.31
N LEU A 851 -11.68 9.96 -22.22
CA LEU A 851 -13.13 10.07 -22.09
C LEU A 851 -13.56 10.09 -20.62
N TYR A 852 -14.12 11.21 -20.17
CA TYR A 852 -14.82 11.35 -18.89
C TYR A 852 -16.33 11.19 -19.13
N GLY A 853 -16.97 10.36 -18.30
CA GLY A 853 -18.36 9.96 -18.43
C GLY A 853 -18.53 8.51 -18.83
N ASN A 854 -19.79 8.10 -18.99
CA ASN A 854 -20.16 6.72 -19.29
C ASN A 854 -19.80 6.38 -20.74
N PRO A 855 -18.98 5.35 -21.01
CA PRO A 855 -18.50 5.06 -22.35
C PRO A 855 -19.59 4.56 -23.31
N TRP A 856 -20.73 4.08 -22.79
CA TRP A 856 -21.87 3.58 -23.57
C TRP A 856 -22.88 4.64 -24.04
N LYS A 857 -22.75 5.91 -23.62
CA LYS A 857 -23.68 6.96 -24.06
C LYS A 857 -23.46 7.31 -25.54
N LYS A 858 -24.57 7.50 -26.28
CA LYS A 858 -24.62 7.94 -27.69
C LYS A 858 -25.07 9.41 -27.76
N LEU A 859 -24.80 10.11 -28.86
CA LEU A 859 -25.38 11.45 -29.08
C LEU A 859 -26.92 11.34 -29.07
N ASN A 860 -27.57 12.27 -28.36
CA ASN A 860 -29.03 12.39 -28.28
C ASN A 860 -29.57 13.40 -29.28
#